data_AF-V5WDQ6-F1
#
_entry.id   AF-V5WDQ6-F1
#
_cell.length_a   1.000
_cell.length_b   1.000
_cell.length_c   1.000
_cell.angle_alpha   90.00
_cell.angle_beta   90.00
_cell.angle_gamma   90.00
#
_symmetry.space_group_name_H-M   'P 1'
#
loop_
_entity.id
_entity.type
_entity.pdbx_description
1 polymer ?
#
loop_
_entity_poly.entity_id
_entity_poly.type
_entity_poly.pdbx_seq_one_letter_code
_entity_poly.pdbx_strand_id
1 'polypeptide(L)'
;MTIRARLMISFVLVMVLAASLIFSIFFISDLNSKARADQRVLIGLQAQIDLEAQSMLKMLANTMSSYPDAYEEAVAETDAQLARVSEIQFIRGLSPVIDRQLLEIDNIKAIIRANSQKVLLDAEQIFEENGFNTISGSSLFSYILRNHERLTSFQLFLISEFAGKTNQYVFGYEVAHEQFAEVIDSINDAVIRRSRIITLVMVGFNIFLLLAVLAVTAGIMSGISKSIKGLVNAVKIMTDKDLSQTVPAVGRDEITFISKNLEKLRLSLSRRLSEAQRMSVESVDVGQDLSSITQQTAAAVTEISSNISSMGDQVEKISDSLNTSAERNNRVNTAISELNNSFHKTREAFTLTAELITSLLKSFNRISEVSSTRQEQAELLSRLSKERIAELKQMVDQIQKVEDSSQNMEKILTAINEIAEQTSILSMNAAIQAARAGDAGKGFSVVADEIRALAITSGEQAANMRDIMVGVINSLKSVSRTSQTTEESFLHFQGEIQALVQAFEEIGDNTSQMTGTVEDVRSHLNEVDDLSAHSVAQSEEIKESASGVAQEIEQLKNLGSEISYGFTEISQSVGEITSAMTSISDLNVGLQDKAKGLDESIASFVLPGREELYEDASPGDEGDAEPREADQRTSEPADLEPEYEYESETDGEELSDTSEGSDFHADSEVPESDTLKEQVEPEAVEEEIFDAPVSRNTPDSQDAPESRDEAAEEFESPESSENRETTDSSADAGDPDQSEDVTELDIEELGDR
;
A
#
# COMPACT_ATOMS: atom_id res chain seq x y z
N MET A 1 16.97 -57.89 20.36
CA MET A 1 16.24 -58.90 19.56
C MET A 1 14.98 -58.25 19.04
N THR A 2 14.61 -58.53 17.80
CA THR A 2 13.29 -58.22 17.25
C THR A 2 12.19 -58.92 18.04
N ILE A 3 10.96 -58.40 17.99
CA ILE A 3 9.80 -59.06 18.59
C ILE A 3 9.60 -60.45 17.98
N ARG A 4 9.81 -60.58 16.66
CA ARG A 4 9.79 -61.87 15.95
C ARG A 4 10.76 -62.90 16.54
N ALA A 5 11.99 -62.51 16.89
CA ALA A 5 12.98 -63.41 17.48
C ALA A 5 12.63 -63.87 18.91
N ARG A 6 11.98 -63.01 19.70
CA ARG A 6 11.49 -63.38 21.04
C ARG A 6 10.34 -64.38 20.95
N LEU A 7 9.39 -64.20 20.02
CA LEU A 7 8.26 -65.11 19.81
C LEU A 7 8.71 -66.49 19.27
N MET A 8 9.72 -66.52 18.39
CA MET A 8 10.37 -67.76 17.93
C MET A 8 10.87 -68.63 19.10
N ILE A 9 11.54 -68.05 20.10
CA ILE A 9 12.06 -68.78 21.27
C ILE A 9 10.92 -69.42 22.08
N SER A 10 9.81 -68.68 22.26
CA SER A 10 8.60 -69.20 22.92
C SER A 10 8.06 -70.45 22.22
N PHE A 11 8.02 -70.46 20.88
CA PHE A 11 7.49 -71.57 20.09
C PHE A 11 8.39 -72.81 20.17
N VAL A 12 9.71 -72.64 20.05
CA VAL A 12 10.68 -73.76 20.12
C VAL A 12 10.64 -74.44 21.49
N LEU A 13 10.55 -73.69 22.59
CA LEU A 13 10.47 -74.24 23.94
C LEU A 13 9.24 -75.16 24.16
N VAL A 14 8.09 -74.83 23.54
CA VAL A 14 6.88 -75.66 23.63
C VAL A 14 7.04 -76.99 22.87
N MET A 15 7.72 -77.00 21.73
CA MET A 15 7.97 -78.26 20.99
C MET A 15 8.91 -79.21 21.73
N VAL A 16 9.94 -78.69 22.40
CA VAL A 16 10.87 -79.50 23.22
C VAL A 16 10.12 -80.24 24.34
N LEU A 17 9.16 -79.58 24.98
CA LEU A 17 8.34 -80.18 26.03
C LEU A 17 7.46 -81.33 25.51
N ALA A 18 6.83 -81.15 24.35
CA ALA A 18 5.98 -82.18 23.75
C ALA A 18 6.77 -83.48 23.46
N ALA A 19 8.02 -83.36 22.99
CA ALA A 19 8.89 -84.50 22.73
C ALA A 19 9.27 -85.28 24.01
N SER A 20 9.56 -84.58 25.11
CA SER A 20 9.89 -85.19 26.41
C SER A 20 8.76 -86.09 26.94
N LEU A 21 7.51 -85.62 26.83
CA LEU A 21 6.34 -86.34 27.33
C LEU A 21 6.12 -87.66 26.58
N ILE A 22 6.23 -87.64 25.25
CA ILE A 22 6.05 -88.82 24.38
C ILE A 22 7.09 -89.90 24.71
N PHE A 23 8.37 -89.51 24.83
CA PHE A 23 9.45 -90.44 25.17
C PHE A 23 9.24 -91.11 26.55
N SER A 24 8.82 -90.32 27.53
CA SER A 24 8.59 -90.77 28.91
C SER A 24 7.53 -91.86 29.00
N ILE A 25 6.42 -91.71 28.26
CA ILE A 25 5.32 -92.70 28.21
C ILE A 25 5.79 -94.03 27.61
N PHE A 26 6.54 -93.97 26.50
CA PHE A 26 6.99 -95.18 25.78
C PHE A 26 7.95 -96.03 26.63
N PHE A 27 8.88 -95.38 27.34
CA PHE A 27 9.89 -96.04 28.17
C PHE A 27 9.29 -96.79 29.37
N ILE A 28 8.28 -96.22 30.04
CA ILE A 28 7.61 -96.84 31.19
C ILE A 28 6.82 -98.10 30.77
N SER A 29 6.28 -98.11 29.55
CA SER A 29 5.54 -99.26 28.99
C SER A 29 6.47 -100.45 28.71
N ASP A 30 7.58 -100.22 28.00
CA ASP A 30 8.58 -101.25 27.68
C ASP A 30 9.15 -101.91 28.95
N LEU A 31 9.54 -101.10 29.94
CA LEU A 31 10.11 -101.56 31.21
C LEU A 31 9.18 -102.52 31.97
N ASN A 32 7.87 -102.22 32.01
CA ASN A 32 6.88 -103.05 32.70
C ASN A 32 6.53 -104.33 31.93
N SER A 33 6.72 -104.36 30.61
CA SER A 33 6.48 -105.57 29.81
C SER A 33 7.51 -106.66 30.10
N LYS A 34 8.79 -106.29 30.21
CA LYS A 34 9.92 -107.20 30.43
C LYS A 34 9.93 -107.79 31.84
N ALA A 35 9.62 -106.99 32.86
CA ALA A 35 9.47 -107.47 34.24
C ALA A 35 8.51 -108.67 34.36
N ARG A 36 7.38 -108.64 33.64
CA ARG A 36 6.34 -109.69 33.64
C ARG A 36 6.67 -110.91 32.76
N ALA A 37 7.76 -110.87 32.00
CA ALA A 37 8.27 -112.06 31.32
C ALA A 37 8.98 -112.95 32.35
N ASP A 38 10.04 -112.43 32.96
CA ASP A 38 10.88 -113.13 33.93
C ASP A 38 10.11 -113.66 35.15
N GLN A 39 9.19 -112.87 35.73
CA GLN A 39 8.41 -113.31 36.90
C GLN A 39 7.60 -114.60 36.65
N ARG A 40 7.22 -114.90 35.39
CA ARG A 40 6.51 -116.15 35.08
C ARG A 40 7.39 -117.39 35.12
N VAL A 41 8.71 -117.25 34.96
CA VAL A 41 9.67 -118.37 35.10
C VAL A 41 9.73 -118.82 36.57
N LEU A 42 9.84 -117.86 37.49
CA LEU A 42 9.89 -118.12 38.94
C LEU A 42 8.60 -118.76 39.47
N ILE A 43 7.43 -118.29 39.01
CA ILE A 43 6.13 -118.88 39.37
C ILE A 43 5.98 -120.30 38.83
N GLY A 44 6.49 -120.59 37.63
CA GLY A 44 6.47 -121.93 37.04
C GLY A 44 7.35 -122.93 37.79
N LEU A 45 8.50 -122.48 38.31
CA LEU A 45 9.41 -123.29 39.12
C LEU A 45 8.80 -123.69 40.47
N GLN A 46 8.17 -122.75 41.17
CA GLN A 46 7.52 -122.99 42.46
C GLN A 46 6.54 -124.17 42.37
N ALA A 47 5.61 -124.12 41.41
CA ALA A 47 4.60 -125.15 41.20
C ALA A 47 5.16 -126.54 40.85
N GLN A 48 6.39 -126.60 40.34
CA GLN A 48 7.06 -127.86 40.01
C GLN A 48 7.80 -128.46 41.23
N ILE A 49 8.37 -127.62 42.10
CA ILE A 49 8.95 -128.05 43.39
C ILE A 49 7.86 -128.56 44.34
N ASP A 50 6.68 -127.94 44.33
CA ASP A 50 5.48 -128.45 45.02
C ASP A 50 5.11 -129.88 44.58
N LEU A 51 5.39 -130.23 43.31
CA LEU A 51 5.12 -131.54 42.72
C LEU A 51 6.18 -132.59 43.15
N GLU A 52 7.46 -132.21 43.11
CA GLU A 52 8.58 -133.03 43.59
C GLU A 52 8.36 -133.44 45.07
N ALA A 53 7.95 -132.48 45.91
CA ALA A 53 7.63 -132.69 47.32
C ALA A 53 6.58 -133.80 47.53
N GLN A 54 5.48 -133.72 46.79
CA GLN A 54 4.39 -134.70 46.89
C GLN A 54 4.81 -136.09 46.40
N SER A 55 5.70 -136.19 45.41
CA SER A 55 6.24 -137.48 44.96
C SER A 55 7.16 -138.11 46.01
N MET A 56 8.06 -137.34 46.65
CA MET A 56 8.93 -137.86 47.72
C MET A 56 8.11 -138.41 48.90
N LEU A 57 7.08 -137.67 49.34
CA LEU A 57 6.19 -138.10 50.42
C LEU A 57 5.41 -139.39 50.08
N LYS A 58 4.95 -139.53 48.82
CA LYS A 58 4.27 -140.76 48.35
C LYS A 58 5.21 -141.96 48.28
N MET A 59 6.47 -141.77 47.92
CA MET A 59 7.50 -142.81 47.90
C MET A 59 7.75 -143.34 49.33
N LEU A 60 7.95 -142.43 50.30
CA LEU A 60 8.23 -142.78 51.70
C LEU A 60 7.07 -143.47 52.44
N ALA A 61 5.82 -143.22 52.06
CA ALA A 61 4.64 -143.77 52.74
C ALA A 61 4.29 -145.22 52.34
N ASN A 62 4.83 -145.70 51.21
CA ASN A 62 4.40 -146.95 50.54
C ASN A 62 5.49 -148.04 50.59
N THR A 63 5.29 -149.13 49.83
CA THR A 63 6.30 -150.17 49.65
C THR A 63 7.44 -149.65 48.75
N MET A 64 8.65 -149.55 49.31
CA MET A 64 9.84 -149.04 48.61
C MET A 64 10.09 -149.69 47.23
N SER A 65 9.80 -150.98 47.10
CA SER A 65 10.09 -151.79 45.90
C SER A 65 9.22 -151.49 44.66
N SER A 66 8.43 -150.41 44.64
CA SER A 66 7.52 -150.12 43.50
C SER A 66 7.26 -148.63 43.24
N TYR A 67 8.15 -147.73 43.66
CA TYR A 67 7.95 -146.27 43.56
C TYR A 67 9.12 -145.34 43.12
N PRO A 68 10.39 -145.76 42.89
CA PRO A 68 11.45 -144.85 42.48
C PRO A 68 11.14 -143.99 41.23
N ASP A 69 10.67 -144.61 40.15
CA ASP A 69 10.51 -144.01 38.81
C ASP A 69 9.70 -142.70 38.83
N ALA A 70 8.61 -142.66 39.62
CA ALA A 70 7.70 -141.52 39.70
C ALA A 70 8.22 -140.36 40.59
N TYR A 71 9.27 -140.60 41.39
CA TYR A 71 10.03 -139.54 42.03
C TYR A 71 11.13 -139.02 41.11
N GLU A 72 11.85 -139.89 40.39
CA GLU A 72 12.88 -139.47 39.43
C GLU A 72 12.31 -138.62 38.28
N GLU A 73 11.15 -138.95 37.73
CA GLU A 73 10.46 -138.13 36.73
C GLU A 73 10.13 -136.72 37.27
N ALA A 74 9.64 -136.63 38.50
CA ALA A 74 9.33 -135.35 39.14
C ALA A 74 10.60 -134.51 39.41
N VAL A 75 11.70 -135.14 39.85
CA VAL A 75 13.01 -134.48 40.03
C VAL A 75 13.53 -133.96 38.69
N ALA A 76 13.44 -134.75 37.62
CA ALA A 76 13.94 -134.41 36.29
C ALA A 76 13.22 -133.19 35.69
N GLU A 77 11.89 -133.12 35.76
CA GLU A 77 11.13 -131.94 35.30
C GLU A 77 11.42 -130.71 36.20
N THR A 78 11.66 -130.91 37.50
CA THR A 78 12.04 -129.83 38.42
C THR A 78 13.47 -129.33 38.16
N ASP A 79 14.39 -130.18 37.69
CA ASP A 79 15.70 -129.75 37.18
C ASP A 79 15.56 -128.97 35.86
N ALA A 80 14.65 -129.38 34.97
CA ALA A 80 14.38 -128.68 33.71
C ALA A 80 13.79 -127.27 33.93
N GLN A 81 12.91 -127.07 34.93
CA GLN A 81 12.44 -125.73 35.30
C GLN A 81 13.53 -124.92 36.03
N LEU A 82 14.38 -125.56 36.87
CA LEU A 82 15.49 -124.85 37.53
C LEU A 82 16.50 -124.30 36.51
N ALA A 83 16.81 -125.07 35.46
CA ALA A 83 17.68 -124.61 34.37
C ALA A 83 17.17 -123.30 33.73
N ARG A 84 15.85 -123.09 33.63
CA ARG A 84 15.23 -121.87 33.10
C ARG A 84 15.40 -120.65 34.00
N VAL A 85 15.69 -120.81 35.30
CA VAL A 85 16.07 -119.69 36.18
C VAL A 85 17.34 -119.01 35.66
N SER A 86 18.25 -119.77 35.04
CA SER A 86 19.46 -119.20 34.44
C SER A 86 19.18 -118.31 33.22
N GLU A 87 18.04 -118.51 32.54
CA GLU A 87 17.57 -117.74 31.37
C GLU A 87 16.95 -116.38 31.75
N ILE A 88 16.72 -116.13 33.04
CA ILE A 88 16.24 -114.84 33.56
C ILE A 88 17.29 -113.75 33.31
N GLN A 89 16.93 -112.70 32.56
CA GLN A 89 17.86 -111.64 32.11
C GLN A 89 17.45 -110.22 32.51
N PHE A 90 16.17 -109.90 32.70
CA PHE A 90 15.71 -108.54 32.93
C PHE A 90 15.60 -108.19 34.42
N ILE A 91 15.07 -109.08 35.27
CA ILE A 91 15.00 -108.82 36.73
C ILE A 91 16.35 -109.07 37.42
N ARG A 92 17.26 -109.79 36.75
CA ARG A 92 18.67 -109.90 37.12
C ARG A 92 19.34 -108.52 36.99
N GLY A 93 20.05 -108.07 38.03
CA GLY A 93 20.63 -106.73 38.09
C GLY A 93 19.64 -105.60 38.43
N LEU A 94 18.33 -105.85 38.56
CA LEU A 94 17.36 -104.80 38.93
C LEU A 94 17.55 -104.32 40.39
N SER A 95 18.09 -105.20 41.24
CA SER A 95 18.48 -104.98 42.63
C SER A 95 19.47 -106.07 43.09
N PRO A 96 20.55 -105.74 43.85
CA PRO A 96 21.45 -106.74 44.43
C PRO A 96 20.79 -107.75 45.38
N VAL A 97 19.56 -107.46 45.83
CA VAL A 97 18.72 -108.38 46.62
C VAL A 97 18.22 -109.54 45.74
N ILE A 98 17.74 -109.23 44.53
CA ILE A 98 17.20 -110.21 43.57
C ILE A 98 18.32 -111.15 43.11
N ASP A 99 19.49 -110.59 42.78
CA ASP A 99 20.64 -111.39 42.33
C ASP A 99 21.15 -112.37 43.39
N ARG A 100 21.04 -112.01 44.68
CA ARG A 100 21.36 -112.91 45.80
C ARG A 100 20.30 -114.01 45.95
N GLN A 101 19.03 -113.65 45.87
CA GLN A 101 17.91 -114.59 46.03
C GLN A 101 17.84 -115.61 44.89
N LEU A 102 18.17 -115.21 43.66
CA LEU A 102 18.32 -116.13 42.53
C LEU A 102 19.47 -117.15 42.72
N LEU A 103 20.51 -116.80 43.50
CA LEU A 103 21.58 -117.75 43.90
C LEU A 103 21.19 -118.62 45.10
N GLU A 104 20.23 -118.20 45.91
CA GLU A 104 19.73 -118.93 47.08
C GLU A 104 18.88 -120.14 46.66
N ILE A 105 18.08 -119.96 45.60
CA ILE A 105 17.32 -121.00 44.87
C ILE A 105 18.17 -122.24 44.53
N ASP A 106 19.33 -122.05 43.90
CA ASP A 106 20.21 -123.16 43.50
C ASP A 106 20.76 -123.93 44.73
N ASN A 107 21.06 -123.22 45.81
CA ASN A 107 21.56 -123.82 47.05
C ASN A 107 20.49 -124.65 47.77
N ILE A 108 19.23 -124.17 47.80
CA ILE A 108 18.11 -124.90 48.40
C ILE A 108 17.85 -126.22 47.64
N LYS A 109 17.85 -126.21 46.30
CA LYS A 109 17.70 -127.44 45.49
C LYS A 109 18.84 -128.44 45.76
N ALA A 110 20.08 -127.96 45.90
CA ALA A 110 21.23 -128.81 46.21
C ALA A 110 21.08 -129.54 47.56
N ILE A 111 20.55 -128.85 48.59
CA ILE A 111 20.27 -129.44 49.91
C ILE A 111 19.17 -130.50 49.82
N ILE A 112 18.08 -130.20 49.11
CA ILE A 112 16.97 -131.15 48.87
C ILE A 112 17.48 -132.45 48.24
N ARG A 113 18.26 -132.36 47.15
CA ARG A 113 18.79 -133.53 46.43
C ARG A 113 19.76 -134.37 47.27
N ALA A 114 20.60 -133.71 48.06
CA ALA A 114 21.54 -134.39 48.95
C ALA A 114 20.82 -135.18 50.06
N ASN A 115 19.68 -134.67 50.55
CA ASN A 115 18.84 -135.40 51.50
C ASN A 115 18.09 -136.56 50.83
N SER A 116 17.49 -136.37 49.65
CA SER A 116 16.67 -137.42 49.02
C SER A 116 17.48 -138.61 48.48
N GLN A 117 18.70 -138.41 47.96
CA GLN A 117 19.59 -139.54 47.66
C GLN A 117 19.98 -140.33 48.92
N LYS A 118 20.17 -139.63 50.04
CA LYS A 118 20.57 -140.26 51.30
C LYS A 118 19.42 -141.05 51.93
N VAL A 119 18.17 -140.62 51.76
CA VAL A 119 16.96 -141.40 52.06
C VAL A 119 16.99 -142.75 51.36
N LEU A 120 17.24 -142.78 50.03
CA LEU A 120 17.27 -144.04 49.28
C LEU A 120 18.39 -144.97 49.77
N LEU A 121 19.61 -144.45 49.97
CA LEU A 121 20.73 -145.25 50.45
C LEU A 121 20.52 -145.82 51.86
N ASP A 122 20.01 -145.00 52.80
CA ASP A 122 19.64 -145.47 54.14
C ASP A 122 18.51 -146.52 54.09
N ALA A 123 17.56 -146.40 53.14
CA ALA A 123 16.47 -147.34 52.97
C ALA A 123 16.92 -148.68 52.37
N GLU A 124 17.69 -148.63 51.28
CA GLU A 124 18.21 -149.81 50.57
C GLU A 124 19.03 -150.68 51.52
N GLN A 125 19.97 -150.08 52.25
CA GLN A 125 20.79 -150.78 53.24
C GLN A 125 19.95 -151.41 54.37
N ILE A 126 18.99 -150.68 54.94
CA ILE A 126 18.20 -151.22 56.06
C ILE A 126 17.23 -152.32 55.60
N PHE A 127 16.59 -152.18 54.44
CA PHE A 127 15.54 -153.11 54.00
C PHE A 127 16.07 -154.34 53.27
N GLU A 128 17.06 -154.21 52.39
CA GLU A 128 17.56 -155.34 51.59
C GLU A 128 18.38 -156.32 52.43
N GLU A 129 19.39 -155.84 53.17
CA GLU A 129 20.31 -156.70 53.93
C GLU A 129 19.60 -157.47 55.06
N ASN A 130 18.43 -156.99 55.51
CA ASN A 130 17.68 -157.54 56.64
C ASN A 130 16.33 -158.19 56.25
N GLY A 131 16.02 -158.28 54.94
CA GLY A 131 14.87 -159.02 54.42
C GLY A 131 13.50 -158.37 54.67
N PHE A 132 13.45 -157.05 54.84
CA PHE A 132 12.21 -156.30 55.11
C PHE A 132 11.49 -155.80 53.84
N ASN A 133 11.99 -156.12 52.64
CA ASN A 133 11.65 -155.54 51.33
C ASN A 133 10.15 -155.54 50.97
N THR A 134 9.31 -156.31 51.69
CA THR A 134 7.85 -156.43 51.47
C THR A 134 6.99 -155.57 52.40
N ILE A 135 7.59 -154.78 53.29
CA ILE A 135 6.87 -154.01 54.31
C ILE A 135 6.81 -152.53 53.90
N SER A 136 5.62 -152.06 53.54
CA SER A 136 5.33 -150.63 53.33
C SER A 136 5.58 -149.81 54.60
N GLY A 137 6.10 -148.58 54.47
CA GLY A 137 6.36 -147.69 55.60
C GLY A 137 5.11 -147.45 56.48
N SER A 138 3.96 -147.24 55.86
CA SER A 138 2.65 -147.13 56.54
C SER A 138 2.17 -148.44 57.21
N SER A 139 2.70 -149.60 56.79
CA SER A 139 2.43 -150.91 57.38
C SER A 139 3.47 -151.35 58.41
N LEU A 140 4.58 -150.62 58.54
CA LEU A 140 5.75 -151.01 59.33
C LEU A 140 5.41 -151.15 60.82
N PHE A 141 4.69 -150.17 61.38
CA PHE A 141 4.19 -150.22 62.77
C PHE A 141 3.22 -151.40 63.00
N SER A 142 2.35 -151.68 62.04
CA SER A 142 1.44 -152.84 62.08
C SER A 142 2.19 -154.17 62.04
N TYR A 143 3.28 -154.24 61.26
CA TYR A 143 4.14 -155.41 61.16
C TYR A 143 4.94 -155.65 62.46
N ILE A 144 5.46 -154.58 63.08
CA ILE A 144 6.10 -154.64 64.41
C ILE A 144 5.14 -155.28 65.42
N LEU A 145 3.96 -154.68 65.60
CA LEU A 145 2.97 -155.14 66.59
C LEU A 145 2.58 -156.61 66.36
N ARG A 146 2.42 -157.03 65.10
CA ARG A 146 1.97 -158.39 64.75
C ARG A 146 3.06 -159.46 64.91
N ASN A 147 4.35 -159.07 64.90
CA ASN A 147 5.48 -159.99 64.95
C ASN A 147 6.41 -159.78 66.16
N HIS A 148 6.02 -158.96 67.15
CA HIS A 148 6.92 -158.50 68.22
C HIS A 148 7.61 -159.63 69.04
N GLU A 149 6.97 -160.79 69.26
CA GLU A 149 7.60 -161.95 69.91
C GLU A 149 8.64 -162.67 69.03
N ARG A 150 8.62 -162.44 67.72
CA ARG A 150 9.49 -163.08 66.71
C ARG A 150 10.58 -162.17 66.17
N LEU A 151 10.42 -160.85 66.30
CA LEU A 151 11.41 -159.87 65.92
C LEU A 151 12.54 -159.84 66.96
N THR A 152 13.78 -159.97 66.49
CA THR A 152 14.95 -159.76 67.36
C THR A 152 15.04 -158.30 67.80
N SER A 153 15.69 -158.04 68.94
CA SER A 153 15.95 -156.67 69.40
C SER A 153 16.71 -155.82 68.37
N PHE A 154 17.54 -156.46 67.54
CA PHE A 154 18.25 -155.83 66.42
C PHE A 154 17.30 -155.41 65.28
N GLN A 155 16.34 -156.27 64.92
CA GLN A 155 15.30 -155.94 63.93
C GLN A 155 14.38 -154.81 64.41
N LEU A 156 14.00 -154.80 65.69
CA LEU A 156 13.27 -153.68 66.30
C LEU A 156 14.08 -152.37 66.29
N PHE A 157 15.39 -152.45 66.56
CA PHE A 157 16.30 -151.31 66.47
C PHE A 157 16.38 -150.74 65.05
N LEU A 158 16.63 -151.57 64.03
CA LEU A 158 16.72 -151.14 62.63
C LEU A 158 15.44 -150.45 62.14
N ILE A 159 14.27 -151.00 62.50
CA ILE A 159 12.97 -150.41 62.16
C ILE A 159 12.79 -149.06 62.88
N SER A 160 13.22 -148.95 64.14
CA SER A 160 13.21 -147.68 64.89
C SER A 160 14.17 -146.65 64.30
N GLU A 161 15.35 -147.06 63.82
CA GLU A 161 16.33 -146.19 63.18
C GLU A 161 15.80 -145.65 61.85
N PHE A 162 15.22 -146.52 61.01
CA PHE A 162 14.61 -146.11 59.75
C PHE A 162 13.44 -145.13 59.95
N ALA A 163 12.54 -145.42 60.89
CA ALA A 163 11.41 -144.52 61.20
C ALA A 163 11.90 -143.15 61.68
N GLY A 164 12.96 -143.10 62.50
CA GLY A 164 13.61 -141.86 62.93
C GLY A 164 14.24 -141.08 61.77
N LYS A 165 15.05 -141.75 60.93
CA LYS A 165 15.69 -141.18 59.74
C LYS A 165 14.64 -140.63 58.76
N THR A 166 13.62 -141.42 58.43
CA THR A 166 12.54 -141.01 57.51
C THR A 166 11.87 -139.72 57.97
N ASN A 167 11.52 -139.62 59.26
CA ASN A 167 10.86 -138.44 59.79
C ASN A 167 11.79 -137.20 59.80
N GLN A 168 13.09 -137.40 60.06
CA GLN A 168 14.10 -136.34 59.93
C GLN A 168 14.23 -135.83 58.50
N TYR A 169 14.21 -136.73 57.50
CA TYR A 169 14.33 -136.34 56.09
C TYR A 169 13.06 -135.69 55.53
N VAL A 170 11.87 -136.10 55.98
CA VAL A 170 10.59 -135.41 55.66
C VAL A 170 10.62 -133.97 56.16
N PHE A 171 10.94 -133.76 57.44
CA PHE A 171 11.05 -132.42 58.02
C PHE A 171 12.12 -131.56 57.34
N GLY A 172 13.25 -132.18 56.96
CA GLY A 172 14.33 -131.52 56.21
C GLY A 172 13.93 -131.09 54.78
N TYR A 173 12.95 -131.76 54.15
CA TYR A 173 12.36 -131.32 52.89
C TYR A 173 11.34 -130.19 53.13
N GLU A 174 10.45 -130.35 54.11
CA GLU A 174 9.36 -129.40 54.40
C GLU A 174 9.90 -127.99 54.73
N VAL A 175 10.97 -127.89 55.52
CA VAL A 175 11.68 -126.62 55.80
C VAL A 175 12.33 -126.02 54.54
N ALA A 176 12.91 -126.85 53.66
CA ALA A 176 13.54 -126.38 52.43
C ALA A 176 12.51 -125.89 51.40
N HIS A 177 11.31 -126.50 51.38
CA HIS A 177 10.17 -126.08 50.57
C HIS A 177 9.64 -124.70 51.02
N GLU A 178 9.43 -124.51 52.32
CA GLU A 178 8.93 -123.23 52.88
C GLU A 178 9.93 -122.08 52.62
N GLN A 179 11.23 -122.32 52.79
CA GLN A 179 12.29 -121.36 52.43
C GLN A 179 12.28 -120.99 50.94
N PHE A 180 11.99 -121.94 50.05
CA PHE A 180 11.94 -121.67 48.62
C PHE A 180 10.81 -120.69 48.26
N ALA A 181 9.62 -120.88 48.87
CA ALA A 181 8.48 -119.99 48.65
C ALA A 181 8.75 -118.55 49.12
N GLU A 182 9.36 -118.37 50.30
CA GLU A 182 9.69 -117.04 50.84
C GLU A 182 10.68 -116.28 49.93
N VAL A 183 11.66 -116.98 49.34
CA VAL A 183 12.63 -116.40 48.39
C VAL A 183 11.94 -115.93 47.11
N ILE A 184 11.01 -116.70 46.55
CA ILE A 184 10.30 -116.37 45.30
C ILE A 184 9.40 -115.13 45.48
N ASP A 185 8.64 -115.05 46.58
CA ASP A 185 7.78 -113.89 46.86
C ASP A 185 8.60 -112.62 47.15
N SER A 186 9.75 -112.75 47.83
CA SER A 186 10.65 -111.62 48.08
C SER A 186 11.22 -111.01 46.79
N ILE A 187 11.55 -111.84 45.79
CA ILE A 187 11.96 -111.38 44.45
C ILE A 187 10.82 -110.59 43.78
N ASN A 188 9.59 -111.12 43.81
CA ASN A 188 8.42 -110.47 43.22
C ASN A 188 8.18 -109.06 43.80
N ASP A 189 8.24 -108.94 45.13
CA ASP A 189 7.99 -107.67 45.81
C ASP A 189 9.12 -106.64 45.58
N ALA A 190 10.37 -107.10 45.43
CA ALA A 190 11.50 -106.26 45.05
C ALA A 190 11.35 -105.66 43.62
N VAL A 191 10.89 -106.46 42.65
CA VAL A 191 10.65 -106.01 41.26
C VAL A 191 9.57 -104.93 41.20
N ILE A 192 8.41 -105.16 41.85
CA ILE A 192 7.29 -104.20 41.88
C ILE A 192 7.73 -102.86 42.51
N ARG A 193 8.47 -102.92 43.61
CA ARG A 193 9.00 -101.75 44.32
C ARG A 193 9.92 -100.90 43.45
N ARG A 194 10.78 -101.53 42.64
CA ARG A 194 11.71 -100.85 41.73
C ARG A 194 11.01 -100.16 40.56
N SER A 195 10.01 -100.81 39.93
CA SER A 195 9.22 -100.21 38.85
C SER A 195 8.48 -98.93 39.27
N ARG A 196 7.88 -98.92 40.47
CA ARG A 196 7.20 -97.73 41.02
C ARG A 196 8.13 -96.52 41.16
N ILE A 197 9.37 -96.71 41.61
CA ILE A 197 10.35 -95.63 41.78
C ILE A 197 10.71 -94.99 40.44
N ILE A 198 10.99 -95.80 39.40
CA ILE A 198 11.37 -95.30 38.07
C ILE A 198 10.23 -94.50 37.44
N THR A 199 8.99 -94.95 37.63
CA THR A 199 7.77 -94.26 37.16
C THR A 199 7.64 -92.85 37.77
N LEU A 200 7.83 -92.71 39.09
CA LEU A 200 7.69 -91.42 39.78
C LEU A 200 8.73 -90.38 39.34
N VAL A 201 9.99 -90.79 39.12
CA VAL A 201 11.07 -89.89 38.68
C VAL A 201 10.76 -89.30 37.30
N MET A 202 10.26 -90.10 36.35
CA MET A 202 9.89 -89.63 35.01
C MET A 202 8.75 -88.60 35.05
N VAL A 203 7.74 -88.79 35.90
CA VAL A 203 6.63 -87.83 36.05
C VAL A 203 7.13 -86.49 36.60
N GLY A 204 7.97 -86.52 37.64
CA GLY A 204 8.53 -85.30 38.25
C GLY A 204 9.36 -84.46 37.27
N PHE A 205 10.16 -85.09 36.42
CA PHE A 205 10.98 -84.41 35.41
C PHE A 205 10.14 -83.60 34.40
N ASN A 206 9.04 -84.17 33.91
CA ASN A 206 8.17 -83.49 32.93
C ASN A 206 7.41 -82.31 33.56
N ILE A 207 7.03 -82.38 34.83
CA ILE A 207 6.38 -81.27 35.57
C ILE A 207 7.34 -80.09 35.73
N PHE A 208 8.61 -80.35 36.09
CA PHE A 208 9.64 -79.30 36.19
C PHE A 208 9.84 -78.57 34.85
N LEU A 209 9.91 -79.33 33.75
CA LEU A 209 10.12 -78.80 32.40
C LEU A 209 8.96 -77.88 31.95
N LEU A 210 7.72 -78.19 32.35
CA LEU A 210 6.54 -77.34 32.10
C LEU A 210 6.62 -75.97 32.78
N LEU A 211 7.00 -75.93 34.06
CA LEU A 211 7.12 -74.68 34.81
C LEU A 211 8.24 -73.79 34.26
N ALA A 212 9.35 -74.38 33.81
CA ALA A 212 10.45 -73.65 33.19
C ALA A 212 10.03 -72.95 31.89
N VAL A 213 9.24 -73.61 31.03
CA VAL A 213 8.74 -73.01 29.78
C VAL A 213 7.81 -71.81 30.07
N LEU A 214 6.85 -71.97 31.00
CA LEU A 214 5.88 -70.91 31.34
C LEU A 214 6.53 -69.64 31.91
N ALA A 215 7.60 -69.76 32.69
CA ALA A 215 8.30 -68.61 33.25
C ALA A 215 8.98 -67.74 32.16
N VAL A 216 9.57 -68.37 31.15
CA VAL A 216 10.29 -67.67 30.06
C VAL A 216 9.32 -66.91 29.15
N THR A 217 8.16 -67.48 28.83
CA THR A 217 7.18 -66.85 27.93
C THR A 217 6.51 -65.63 28.56
N ALA A 218 6.17 -65.69 29.85
CA ALA A 218 5.62 -64.55 30.60
C ALA A 218 6.60 -63.35 30.68
N GLY A 219 7.89 -63.62 30.90
CA GLY A 219 8.95 -62.59 30.91
C GLY A 219 9.10 -61.88 29.56
N ILE A 220 8.94 -62.60 28.44
CA ILE A 220 8.97 -62.02 27.09
C ILE A 220 7.75 -61.11 26.83
N MET A 221 6.56 -61.55 27.23
CA MET A 221 5.30 -60.88 26.86
C MET A 221 5.07 -59.56 27.62
N SER A 222 5.45 -59.51 28.89
CA SER A 222 5.33 -58.29 29.73
C SER A 222 6.13 -57.09 29.19
N GLY A 223 7.35 -57.31 28.71
CA GLY A 223 8.20 -56.26 28.14
C GLY A 223 7.65 -55.64 26.85
N ILE A 224 6.96 -56.43 26.02
CA ILE A 224 6.31 -55.95 24.79
C ILE A 224 5.08 -55.09 25.15
N SER A 225 4.24 -55.58 26.07
CA SER A 225 3.02 -54.87 26.50
C SER A 225 3.33 -53.48 27.09
N LYS A 226 4.36 -53.36 27.93
CA LYS A 226 4.77 -52.07 28.52
C LYS A 226 5.19 -51.05 27.45
N SER A 227 5.93 -51.49 26.43
CA SER A 227 6.44 -50.61 25.36
C SER A 227 5.32 -50.14 24.42
N ILE A 228 4.36 -51.02 24.11
CA ILE A 228 3.18 -50.65 23.31
C ILE A 228 2.28 -49.67 24.08
N LYS A 229 2.04 -49.88 25.39
CA LYS A 229 1.30 -48.92 26.22
C LYS A 229 1.97 -47.54 26.26
N GLY A 230 3.30 -47.48 26.28
CA GLY A 230 4.06 -46.23 26.16
C GLY A 230 3.79 -45.48 24.85
N LEU A 231 3.79 -46.19 23.71
CA LEU A 231 3.41 -45.60 22.41
C LEU A 231 1.97 -45.11 22.37
N VAL A 232 1.01 -45.93 22.82
CA VAL A 232 -0.41 -45.56 22.84
C VAL A 232 -0.64 -44.32 23.69
N ASN A 233 0.01 -44.20 24.85
CA ASN A 233 -0.09 -43.03 25.71
C ASN A 233 0.55 -41.78 25.06
N ALA A 234 1.69 -41.93 24.39
CA ALA A 234 2.33 -40.82 23.67
C ALA A 234 1.48 -40.33 22.49
N VAL A 235 0.87 -41.23 21.72
CA VAL A 235 -0.10 -40.87 20.67
C VAL A 235 -1.31 -40.16 21.28
N LYS A 236 -1.85 -40.65 22.40
CA LYS A 236 -3.00 -40.02 23.08
C LYS A 236 -2.69 -38.59 23.49
N ILE A 237 -1.54 -38.36 24.13
CA ILE A 237 -1.08 -37.03 24.55
C ILE A 237 -1.00 -36.08 23.32
N MET A 238 -0.44 -36.56 22.20
CA MET A 238 -0.41 -35.79 20.95
C MET A 238 -1.79 -35.51 20.33
N THR A 239 -2.77 -36.42 20.47
CA THR A 239 -4.16 -36.18 20.04
C THR A 239 -4.93 -35.28 21.01
N ASP A 240 -4.56 -35.28 22.30
CA ASP A 240 -5.02 -34.35 23.34
C ASP A 240 -4.33 -32.96 23.19
N LYS A 241 -3.72 -32.69 22.02
CA LYS A 241 -2.99 -31.46 21.61
C LYS A 241 -1.72 -31.12 22.40
N ASP A 242 -1.27 -31.98 23.31
CA ASP A 242 0.00 -31.79 24.01
C ASP A 242 1.15 -32.33 23.14
N LEU A 243 1.94 -31.40 22.59
CA LEU A 243 3.15 -31.67 21.84
C LEU A 243 4.41 -31.39 22.66
N SER A 244 4.32 -31.04 23.95
CA SER A 244 5.47 -30.80 24.82
C SER A 244 6.17 -32.11 25.22
N GLN A 245 5.41 -33.18 25.44
CA GLN A 245 5.92 -34.45 25.97
C GLN A 245 6.74 -35.23 24.93
N THR A 246 7.93 -35.70 25.34
CA THR A 246 8.80 -36.52 24.47
C THR A 246 8.28 -37.95 24.32
N VAL A 247 8.42 -38.55 23.14
CA VAL A 247 8.04 -39.96 22.90
C VAL A 247 9.18 -40.91 23.34
N PRO A 248 9.00 -41.74 24.38
CA PRO A 248 10.11 -42.51 24.97
C PRO A 248 10.53 -43.71 24.09
N ALA A 249 11.68 -43.58 23.42
CA ALA A 249 12.22 -44.57 22.49
C ALA A 249 13.27 -45.52 23.12
N VAL A 250 12.86 -46.34 24.10
CA VAL A 250 13.77 -47.24 24.84
C VAL A 250 13.83 -48.65 24.21
N GLY A 251 14.86 -48.91 23.40
CA GLY A 251 15.13 -50.26 22.89
C GLY A 251 16.03 -50.34 21.64
N ARG A 252 15.89 -51.45 20.91
CA ARG A 252 16.51 -51.72 19.59
C ARG A 252 15.61 -52.69 18.77
N ASP A 253 14.31 -52.43 18.78
CA ASP A 253 13.29 -53.27 18.16
C ASP A 253 12.31 -52.45 17.29
N GLU A 254 11.33 -53.13 16.69
CA GLU A 254 10.34 -52.55 15.79
C GLU A 254 9.50 -51.45 16.46
N ILE A 255 9.21 -51.58 17.76
CA ILE A 255 8.50 -50.58 18.56
C ILE A 255 9.38 -49.34 18.78
N THR A 256 10.67 -49.54 19.07
CA THR A 256 11.65 -48.44 19.19
C THR A 256 11.73 -47.62 17.90
N PHE A 257 11.65 -48.27 16.74
CA PHE A 257 11.67 -47.59 15.44
C PHE A 257 10.42 -46.72 15.23
N ILE A 258 9.24 -47.20 15.64
CA ILE A 258 8.00 -46.40 15.61
C ILE A 258 8.13 -45.18 16.54
N SER A 259 8.58 -45.37 17.80
CA SER A 259 8.78 -44.26 18.75
C SER A 259 9.67 -43.14 18.19
N LYS A 260 10.77 -43.49 17.51
CA LYS A 260 11.69 -42.50 16.92
C LYS A 260 11.11 -41.72 15.75
N ASN A 261 10.20 -42.32 14.97
CA ASN A 261 9.54 -41.62 13.87
C ASN A 261 8.36 -40.77 14.37
N LEU A 262 7.65 -41.22 15.41
CA LEU A 262 6.62 -40.43 16.08
C LEU A 262 7.22 -39.18 16.77
N GLU A 263 8.38 -39.30 17.41
CA GLU A 263 9.10 -38.15 17.99
C GLU A 263 9.52 -37.13 16.92
N LYS A 264 10.00 -37.60 15.75
CA LYS A 264 10.30 -36.72 14.61
C LYS A 264 9.05 -35.99 14.10
N LEU A 265 7.91 -36.69 14.05
CA LEU A 265 6.63 -36.09 13.65
C LEU A 265 6.18 -35.02 14.66
N ARG A 266 6.23 -35.32 15.96
CA ARG A 266 5.94 -34.37 17.05
C ARG A 266 6.79 -33.10 16.93
N LEU A 267 8.11 -33.25 16.82
CA LEU A 267 9.06 -32.14 16.67
C LEU A 267 8.82 -31.31 15.40
N SER A 268 8.44 -31.96 14.29
CA SER A 268 8.16 -31.27 13.02
C SER A 268 6.85 -30.50 13.07
N LEU A 269 5.80 -31.08 13.67
CA LEU A 269 4.50 -30.45 13.87
C LEU A 269 4.61 -29.26 14.84
N SER A 270 5.27 -29.46 15.98
CA SER A 270 5.55 -28.38 16.94
C SER A 270 6.28 -27.21 16.28
N ARG A 271 7.33 -27.46 15.48
CA ARG A 271 8.04 -26.39 14.77
C ARG A 271 7.13 -25.64 13.79
N ARG A 272 6.33 -26.35 13.00
CA ARG A 272 5.41 -25.72 12.05
C ARG A 272 4.30 -24.90 12.73
N LEU A 273 3.84 -25.33 13.90
CA LEU A 273 2.88 -24.56 14.71
C LEU A 273 3.52 -23.29 15.27
N SER A 274 4.73 -23.35 15.84
CA SER A 274 5.46 -22.15 16.29
C SER A 274 5.82 -21.18 15.15
N GLU A 275 6.14 -21.71 13.97
CA GLU A 275 6.42 -20.92 12.77
C GLU A 275 5.16 -20.21 12.26
N ALA A 276 4.04 -20.92 12.19
CA ALA A 276 2.73 -20.34 11.85
C ALA A 276 2.27 -19.31 12.91
N GLN A 277 2.55 -19.54 14.19
CA GLN A 277 2.20 -18.61 15.26
C GLN A 277 2.94 -17.28 15.11
N ARG A 278 4.26 -17.32 14.87
CA ARG A 278 5.05 -16.11 14.62
C ARG A 278 4.53 -15.35 13.41
N MET A 279 4.24 -16.05 12.31
CA MET A 279 3.63 -15.45 11.11
C MET A 279 2.25 -14.83 11.40
N SER A 280 1.48 -15.39 12.34
CA SER A 280 0.20 -14.83 12.78
C SER A 280 0.38 -13.49 13.49
N VAL A 281 1.29 -13.40 14.46
CA VAL A 281 1.61 -12.15 15.16
C VAL A 281 2.14 -11.10 14.19
N GLU A 282 3.11 -11.47 13.35
CA GLU A 282 3.69 -10.65 12.28
C GLU A 282 2.61 -10.12 11.30
N SER A 283 1.53 -10.88 11.07
CA SER A 283 0.38 -10.44 10.26
C SER A 283 -0.56 -9.47 10.97
N VAL A 284 -0.63 -9.49 12.30
CA VAL A 284 -1.40 -8.50 13.08
C VAL A 284 -0.68 -7.16 13.09
N ASP A 285 0.64 -7.18 13.31
CA ASP A 285 1.51 -5.99 13.34
C ASP A 285 1.49 -5.27 11.97
N VAL A 286 1.73 -6.01 10.88
CA VAL A 286 1.60 -5.49 9.50
C VAL A 286 0.20 -4.93 9.23
N GLY A 287 -0.83 -5.50 9.86
CA GLY A 287 -2.19 -4.97 9.77
C GLY A 287 -2.41 -3.65 10.54
N GLN A 288 -1.69 -3.42 11.63
CA GLN A 288 -1.72 -2.12 12.33
C GLN A 288 -1.02 -1.03 11.50
N ASP A 289 0.15 -1.33 10.94
CA ASP A 289 0.85 -0.43 10.01
C ASP A 289 -0.02 -0.09 8.80
N LEU A 290 -0.64 -1.11 8.18
CA LEU A 290 -1.53 -0.93 7.03
C LEU A 290 -2.79 -0.10 7.39
N SER A 291 -3.31 -0.22 8.62
CA SER A 291 -4.40 0.61 9.11
C SER A 291 -3.98 2.07 9.25
N SER A 292 -2.81 2.33 9.83
CA SER A 292 -2.25 3.68 9.99
C SER A 292 -1.99 4.36 8.64
N ILE A 293 -1.33 3.65 7.71
CA ILE A 293 -1.10 4.11 6.33
C ILE A 293 -2.43 4.37 5.62
N THR A 294 -3.45 3.53 5.84
CA THR A 294 -4.78 3.72 5.23
C THR A 294 -5.45 5.00 5.74
N GLN A 295 -5.38 5.25 7.05
CA GLN A 295 -5.96 6.44 7.67
C GLN A 295 -5.22 7.73 7.27
N GLN A 296 -3.89 7.71 7.20
CA GLN A 296 -3.08 8.82 6.67
C GLN A 296 -3.42 9.11 5.20
N THR A 297 -3.56 8.05 4.38
CA THR A 297 -3.92 8.20 2.96
C THR A 297 -5.32 8.80 2.80
N ALA A 298 -6.30 8.37 3.59
CA ALA A 298 -7.66 8.93 3.58
C ALA A 298 -7.68 10.42 3.96
N ALA A 299 -6.86 10.84 4.93
CA ALA A 299 -6.69 12.25 5.27
C ALA A 299 -6.11 13.06 4.10
N ALA A 300 -5.02 12.59 3.49
CA ALA A 300 -4.41 13.26 2.32
C ALA A 300 -5.38 13.34 1.12
N VAL A 301 -6.18 12.31 0.87
CA VAL A 301 -7.21 12.30 -0.18
C VAL A 301 -8.34 13.30 0.11
N THR A 302 -8.68 13.50 1.39
CA THR A 302 -9.66 14.53 1.82
C THR A 302 -9.10 15.94 1.60
N GLU A 303 -7.82 16.17 1.92
CA GLU A 303 -7.11 17.43 1.66
C GLU A 303 -7.04 17.73 0.16
N ILE A 304 -6.67 16.74 -0.66
CA ILE A 304 -6.67 16.85 -2.13
C ILE A 304 -8.07 17.21 -2.65
N SER A 305 -9.14 16.59 -2.12
CA SER A 305 -10.52 16.92 -2.48
C SER A 305 -10.87 18.40 -2.19
N SER A 306 -10.49 18.88 -1.02
CA SER A 306 -10.69 20.28 -0.61
C SER A 306 -9.93 21.25 -1.53
N ASN A 307 -8.68 20.93 -1.86
CA ASN A 307 -7.84 21.72 -2.75
C ASN A 307 -8.43 21.77 -4.18
N ILE A 308 -8.90 20.65 -4.73
CA ILE A 308 -9.57 20.62 -6.04
C ILE A 308 -10.80 21.53 -6.06
N SER A 309 -11.64 21.48 -5.01
CA SER A 309 -12.82 22.36 -4.91
C SER A 309 -12.41 23.83 -4.86
N SER A 310 -11.43 24.19 -4.01
CA SER A 310 -10.94 25.56 -3.88
C SER A 310 -10.30 26.10 -5.17
N MET A 311 -9.63 25.23 -5.94
CA MET A 311 -9.07 25.60 -7.24
C MET A 311 -10.16 25.72 -8.33
N GLY A 312 -11.25 24.95 -8.24
CA GLY A 312 -12.45 25.10 -9.06
C GLY A 312 -13.10 26.48 -8.88
N ASP A 313 -13.38 26.86 -7.63
CA ASP A 313 -13.90 28.20 -7.27
C ASP A 313 -12.98 29.33 -7.77
N GLN A 314 -11.66 29.08 -7.80
CA GLN A 314 -10.68 30.05 -8.27
C GLN A 314 -10.68 30.17 -9.81
N VAL A 315 -10.93 29.09 -10.55
CA VAL A 315 -11.12 29.12 -12.01
C VAL A 315 -12.42 29.83 -12.38
N GLU A 316 -13.51 29.69 -11.61
CA GLU A 316 -14.74 30.46 -11.80
C GLU A 316 -14.48 31.98 -11.65
N LYS A 317 -13.79 32.40 -10.58
CA LYS A 317 -13.38 33.80 -10.37
C LYS A 317 -12.48 34.34 -11.49
N ILE A 318 -11.62 33.49 -12.06
CA ILE A 318 -10.80 33.84 -13.24
C ILE A 318 -11.69 34.02 -14.47
N SER A 319 -12.68 33.15 -14.71
CA SER A 319 -13.65 33.28 -15.81
C SER A 319 -14.40 34.62 -15.75
N ASP A 320 -14.91 35.02 -14.58
CA ASP A 320 -15.56 36.32 -14.40
C ASP A 320 -14.60 37.51 -14.57
N SER A 321 -13.35 37.36 -14.13
CA SER A 321 -12.31 38.37 -14.35
C SER A 321 -11.96 38.52 -15.83
N LEU A 322 -12.00 37.43 -16.62
CA LEU A 322 -11.82 37.45 -18.08
C LEU A 322 -13.03 38.06 -18.80
N ASN A 323 -14.26 37.70 -18.39
CA ASN A 323 -15.49 38.28 -18.94
C ASN A 323 -15.55 39.80 -18.74
N THR A 324 -15.24 40.28 -17.54
CA THR A 324 -15.19 41.73 -17.25
C THR A 324 -14.01 42.43 -17.93
N SER A 325 -12.88 41.74 -18.14
CA SER A 325 -11.77 42.25 -18.96
C SER A 325 -12.14 42.37 -20.45
N ALA A 326 -12.92 41.43 -20.99
CA ALA A 326 -13.43 41.51 -22.35
C ALA A 326 -14.39 42.69 -22.55
N GLU A 327 -15.27 42.98 -21.58
CA GLU A 327 -16.13 44.19 -21.62
C GLU A 327 -15.29 45.47 -21.61
N ARG A 328 -14.32 45.57 -20.68
CA ARG A 328 -13.39 46.72 -20.60
C ARG A 328 -12.63 46.94 -21.90
N ASN A 329 -12.14 45.87 -22.53
CA ASN A 329 -11.40 45.94 -23.78
C ASN A 329 -12.29 46.34 -24.99
N ASN A 330 -13.54 45.89 -25.03
CA ASN A 330 -14.52 46.38 -26.02
C ASN A 330 -14.85 47.87 -25.83
N ARG A 331 -14.88 48.35 -24.58
CA ARG A 331 -15.05 49.78 -24.27
C ARG A 331 -13.83 50.62 -24.68
N VAL A 332 -12.61 50.09 -24.54
CA VAL A 332 -11.39 50.71 -25.09
C VAL A 332 -11.48 50.83 -26.61
N ASN A 333 -11.81 49.75 -27.32
CA ASN A 333 -11.99 49.78 -28.79
C ASN A 333 -13.06 50.79 -29.24
N THR A 334 -14.16 50.92 -28.48
CA THR A 334 -15.21 51.91 -28.76
C THR A 334 -14.69 53.33 -28.56
N ALA A 335 -14.01 53.61 -27.44
CA ALA A 335 -13.44 54.92 -27.15
C ALA A 335 -12.40 55.36 -28.19
N ILE A 336 -11.57 54.45 -28.70
CA ILE A 336 -10.61 54.72 -29.80
C ILE A 336 -11.35 55.13 -31.08
N SER A 337 -12.47 54.48 -31.41
CA SER A 337 -13.29 54.82 -32.57
C SER A 337 -13.90 56.22 -32.46
N GLU A 338 -14.42 56.57 -31.28
CA GLU A 338 -14.94 57.91 -30.98
C GLU A 338 -13.84 58.99 -31.00
N LEU A 339 -12.65 58.67 -30.50
CA LEU A 339 -11.50 59.55 -30.41
C LEU A 339 -10.86 59.82 -31.79
N ASN A 340 -10.74 58.81 -32.65
CA ASN A 340 -10.39 58.99 -34.07
C ASN A 340 -11.44 59.84 -34.82
N ASN A 341 -12.73 59.63 -34.54
CA ASN A 341 -13.80 60.46 -35.10
C ASN A 341 -13.70 61.93 -34.64
N SER A 342 -13.27 62.16 -33.39
CA SER A 342 -12.98 63.48 -32.84
C SER A 342 -11.81 64.16 -33.57
N PHE A 343 -10.70 63.45 -33.81
CA PHE A 343 -9.57 64.01 -34.58
C PHE A 343 -9.95 64.37 -36.03
N HIS A 344 -10.76 63.55 -36.71
CA HIS A 344 -11.24 63.91 -38.04
C HIS A 344 -12.01 65.25 -38.06
N LYS A 345 -12.94 65.46 -37.10
CA LYS A 345 -13.68 66.73 -36.94
C LYS A 345 -12.75 67.90 -36.59
N THR A 346 -11.74 67.65 -35.75
CA THR A 346 -10.74 68.66 -35.36
C THR A 346 -9.93 69.14 -36.57
N ARG A 347 -9.49 68.25 -37.45
CA ARG A 347 -8.75 68.63 -38.68
C ARG A 347 -9.64 69.30 -39.73
N GLU A 348 -10.91 68.95 -39.81
CA GLU A 348 -11.92 69.69 -40.61
C GLU A 348 -12.07 71.15 -40.09
N ALA A 349 -12.15 71.34 -38.77
CA ALA A 349 -12.20 72.65 -38.15
C ALA A 349 -10.90 73.47 -38.35
N PHE A 350 -9.73 72.84 -38.33
CA PHE A 350 -8.45 73.52 -38.65
C PHE A 350 -8.38 73.97 -40.11
N THR A 351 -8.87 73.15 -41.03
CA THR A 351 -8.97 73.51 -42.46
C THR A 351 -9.80 74.80 -42.64
N LEU A 352 -10.99 74.86 -42.03
CA LEU A 352 -11.84 76.05 -42.03
C LEU A 352 -11.15 77.26 -41.36
N THR A 353 -10.40 77.04 -40.29
CA THR A 353 -9.71 78.12 -39.57
C THR A 353 -8.52 78.68 -40.37
N ALA A 354 -7.81 77.84 -41.13
CA ALA A 354 -6.76 78.27 -42.06
C ALA A 354 -7.29 79.12 -43.23
N GLU A 355 -8.50 78.80 -43.74
CA GLU A 355 -9.20 79.66 -44.72
C GLU A 355 -9.58 81.01 -44.11
N LEU A 356 -10.10 81.03 -42.88
CA LEU A 356 -10.45 82.27 -42.16
C LEU A 356 -9.22 83.15 -41.92
N ILE A 357 -8.09 82.58 -41.50
CA ILE A 357 -6.80 83.29 -41.37
C ILE A 357 -6.35 83.88 -42.70
N THR A 358 -6.44 83.11 -43.79
CA THR A 358 -6.11 83.59 -45.14
C THR A 358 -7.01 84.74 -45.58
N SER A 359 -8.26 84.78 -45.11
CA SER A 359 -9.20 85.89 -45.34
C SER A 359 -8.90 87.11 -44.47
N LEU A 360 -8.52 86.91 -43.20
CA LEU A 360 -8.12 87.97 -42.27
C LEU A 360 -6.85 88.68 -42.76
N LEU A 361 -5.80 87.94 -43.14
CA LEU A 361 -4.56 88.51 -43.68
C LEU A 361 -4.83 89.35 -44.95
N LYS A 362 -5.70 88.90 -45.86
CA LYS A 362 -6.15 89.69 -47.02
C LYS A 362 -6.90 90.96 -46.61
N SER A 363 -7.68 90.89 -45.53
CA SER A 363 -8.45 92.02 -45.00
C SER A 363 -7.54 93.06 -44.34
N PHE A 364 -6.55 92.65 -43.54
CA PHE A 364 -5.57 93.55 -42.93
C PHE A 364 -4.69 94.25 -43.98
N ASN A 365 -4.18 93.52 -44.98
CA ASN A 365 -3.44 94.13 -46.09
C ASN A 365 -4.26 95.24 -46.78
N ARG A 366 -5.56 95.00 -47.01
CA ARG A 366 -6.47 96.00 -47.58
C ARG A 366 -6.78 97.16 -46.64
N ILE A 367 -6.86 96.93 -45.32
CA ILE A 367 -7.02 98.01 -44.34
C ILE A 367 -5.77 98.89 -44.32
N SER A 368 -4.57 98.30 -44.35
CA SER A 368 -3.29 99.03 -44.42
C SER A 368 -3.16 99.88 -45.69
N GLU A 369 -3.44 99.29 -46.87
CA GLU A 369 -3.50 99.99 -48.16
C GLU A 369 -4.46 101.19 -48.11
N VAL A 370 -5.66 100.99 -47.57
CA VAL A 370 -6.65 102.06 -47.42
C VAL A 370 -6.19 103.12 -46.41
N SER A 371 -5.61 102.74 -45.27
CA SER A 371 -5.14 103.68 -44.25
C SER A 371 -4.05 104.59 -44.81
N SER A 372 -3.02 104.01 -45.43
CA SER A 372 -1.94 104.74 -46.12
C SER A 372 -2.50 105.70 -47.18
N THR A 373 -3.42 105.22 -48.03
CA THR A 373 -4.05 106.03 -49.09
C THR A 373 -4.87 107.20 -48.51
N ARG A 374 -5.46 107.05 -47.32
CA ARG A 374 -6.21 108.13 -46.65
C ARG A 374 -5.33 109.07 -45.85
N GLN A 375 -4.21 108.60 -45.31
CA GLN A 375 -3.18 109.41 -44.68
C GLN A 375 -2.58 110.41 -45.69
N GLU A 376 -2.17 109.95 -46.88
CA GLU A 376 -1.72 110.82 -47.98
C GLU A 376 -2.77 111.88 -48.38
N GLN A 377 -4.05 111.50 -48.41
CA GLN A 377 -5.15 112.43 -48.72
C GLN A 377 -5.36 113.46 -47.61
N ALA A 378 -5.21 113.07 -46.34
CA ALA A 378 -5.26 114.00 -45.20
C ALA A 378 -4.05 114.96 -45.21
N GLU A 379 -2.85 114.49 -45.51
CA GLU A 379 -1.67 115.35 -45.68
C GLU A 379 -1.83 116.35 -46.83
N LEU A 380 -2.38 115.92 -47.98
CA LEU A 380 -2.71 116.79 -49.10
C LEU A 380 -3.72 117.88 -48.69
N LEU A 381 -4.76 117.52 -47.93
CA LEU A 381 -5.71 118.48 -47.37
C LEU A 381 -5.04 119.43 -46.36
N SER A 382 -4.11 118.95 -45.54
CA SER A 382 -3.33 119.78 -44.60
C SER A 382 -2.53 120.84 -45.34
N ARG A 383 -1.85 120.45 -46.43
CA ARG A 383 -1.11 121.38 -47.29
C ARG A 383 -2.03 122.38 -47.99
N LEU A 384 -3.14 121.92 -48.57
CA LEU A 384 -4.12 122.80 -49.22
C LEU A 384 -4.74 123.80 -48.23
N SER A 385 -5.05 123.39 -46.99
CA SER A 385 -5.54 124.30 -45.95
C SER A 385 -4.52 125.40 -45.63
N LYS A 386 -3.25 125.04 -45.44
CA LYS A 386 -2.15 125.99 -45.22
C LYS A 386 -1.97 126.98 -46.39
N GLU A 387 -2.12 126.51 -47.63
CA GLU A 387 -2.12 127.37 -48.83
C GLU A 387 -3.28 128.38 -48.81
N ARG A 388 -4.51 127.95 -48.52
CA ARG A 388 -5.68 128.85 -48.45
C ARG A 388 -5.62 129.85 -47.28
N ILE A 389 -5.04 129.48 -46.14
CA ILE A 389 -4.78 130.41 -45.03
C ILE A 389 -3.80 131.52 -45.47
N ALA A 390 -2.78 131.19 -46.28
CA ALA A 390 -1.86 132.18 -46.82
C ALA A 390 -2.53 133.10 -47.85
N GLU A 391 -3.39 132.57 -48.73
CA GLU A 391 -4.20 133.35 -49.67
C GLU A 391 -5.17 134.31 -48.97
N LEU A 392 -5.84 133.87 -47.90
CA LEU A 392 -6.74 134.70 -47.09
C LEU A 392 -5.97 135.87 -46.44
N LYS A 393 -4.76 135.65 -45.94
CA LYS A 393 -3.91 136.71 -45.38
C LYS A 393 -3.52 137.75 -46.42
N GLN A 394 -3.19 137.32 -47.64
CA GLN A 394 -2.97 138.24 -48.75
C GLN A 394 -4.25 139.01 -49.11
N MET A 395 -5.41 138.36 -49.11
CA MET A 395 -6.69 139.02 -49.38
C MET A 395 -7.01 140.11 -48.34
N VAL A 396 -6.80 139.86 -47.05
CA VAL A 396 -7.02 140.83 -45.96
C VAL A 396 -6.07 142.03 -46.10
N ASP A 397 -4.79 141.81 -46.41
CA ASP A 397 -3.81 142.87 -46.68
C ASP A 397 -4.20 143.75 -47.89
N GLN A 398 -4.76 143.16 -48.96
CA GLN A 398 -5.28 143.93 -50.10
C GLN A 398 -6.57 144.69 -49.74
N ILE A 399 -7.48 144.11 -48.96
CA ILE A 399 -8.70 144.78 -48.48
C ILE A 399 -8.33 146.01 -47.64
N GLN A 400 -7.34 145.92 -46.75
CA GLN A 400 -6.85 147.05 -45.97
C GLN A 400 -6.33 148.18 -46.86
N LYS A 401 -5.51 147.86 -47.87
CA LYS A 401 -4.98 148.85 -48.83
C LYS A 401 -6.08 149.55 -49.62
N VAL A 402 -7.17 148.84 -49.95
CA VAL A 402 -8.34 149.43 -50.61
C VAL A 402 -9.18 150.28 -49.62
N GLU A 403 -9.29 149.88 -48.36
CA GLU A 403 -9.97 150.71 -47.34
C GLU A 403 -9.20 152.01 -47.09
N ASP A 404 -7.87 151.95 -46.87
CA ASP A 404 -7.00 153.12 -46.71
C ASP A 404 -7.12 154.07 -47.91
N SER A 405 -7.17 153.52 -49.13
CA SER A 405 -7.37 154.28 -50.36
C SER A 405 -8.76 154.93 -50.43
N SER A 406 -9.81 154.22 -50.04
CA SER A 406 -11.19 154.73 -50.00
C SER A 406 -11.37 155.81 -48.94
N GLN A 407 -10.76 155.66 -47.76
CA GLN A 407 -10.70 156.69 -46.72
C GLN A 407 -9.96 157.94 -47.20
N ASN A 408 -8.95 157.80 -48.06
CA ASN A 408 -8.26 158.95 -48.66
C ASN A 408 -9.10 159.61 -49.77
N MET A 409 -9.89 158.85 -50.52
CA MET A 409 -10.85 159.42 -51.48
C MET A 409 -12.01 160.17 -50.78
N GLU A 410 -12.50 159.69 -49.64
CA GLU A 410 -13.47 160.42 -48.81
C GLU A 410 -12.95 161.82 -48.44
N LYS A 411 -11.72 161.92 -47.93
CA LYS A 411 -11.07 163.20 -47.59
C LYS A 411 -10.97 164.14 -48.80
N ILE A 412 -10.64 163.59 -49.98
CA ILE A 412 -10.55 164.36 -51.24
C ILE A 412 -11.94 164.88 -51.64
N LEU A 413 -12.98 164.06 -51.55
CA LEU A 413 -14.36 164.46 -51.85
C LEU A 413 -14.88 165.52 -50.87
N THR A 414 -14.49 165.43 -49.60
CA THR A 414 -14.76 166.46 -48.60
C THR A 414 -14.07 167.78 -48.95
N ALA A 415 -12.79 167.77 -49.34
CA ALA A 415 -12.10 168.96 -49.82
C ALA A 415 -12.71 169.53 -51.12
N ILE A 416 -13.17 168.69 -52.06
CA ILE A 416 -13.89 169.14 -53.27
C ILE A 416 -15.21 169.82 -52.91
N ASN A 417 -15.96 169.28 -51.95
CA ASN A 417 -17.20 169.89 -51.47
C ASN A 417 -16.94 171.26 -50.81
N GLU A 418 -15.89 171.38 -49.99
CA GLU A 418 -15.48 172.67 -49.40
C GLU A 418 -15.07 173.70 -50.48
N ILE A 419 -14.30 173.27 -51.49
CA ILE A 419 -13.94 174.13 -52.64
C ILE A 419 -15.18 174.55 -53.43
N ALA A 420 -16.14 173.65 -53.61
CA ALA A 420 -17.41 173.92 -54.29
C ALA A 420 -18.26 174.94 -53.52
N GLU A 421 -18.38 174.80 -52.20
CA GLU A 421 -19.07 175.76 -51.34
C GLU A 421 -18.39 177.14 -51.38
N GLN A 422 -17.06 177.19 -51.21
CA GLN A 422 -16.28 178.43 -51.32
C GLN A 422 -16.44 179.08 -52.70
N THR A 423 -16.44 178.29 -53.78
CA THR A 423 -16.63 178.79 -55.16
C THR A 423 -18.03 179.35 -55.35
N SER A 424 -19.08 178.70 -54.81
CA SER A 424 -20.46 179.19 -54.85
C SER A 424 -20.64 180.51 -54.09
N ILE A 425 -19.97 180.68 -52.95
CA ILE A 425 -19.93 181.94 -52.20
C ILE A 425 -19.17 183.03 -52.98
N LEU A 426 -18.02 182.69 -53.57
CA LEU A 426 -17.19 183.62 -54.34
C LEU A 426 -17.90 184.10 -55.61
N SER A 427 -18.57 183.19 -56.33
CA SER A 427 -19.32 183.53 -57.54
C SER A 427 -20.63 184.25 -57.24
N MET A 428 -21.32 183.94 -56.13
CA MET A 428 -22.43 184.77 -55.62
C MET A 428 -21.98 186.21 -55.33
N ASN A 429 -20.82 186.39 -54.70
CA ASN A 429 -20.24 187.72 -54.49
C ASN A 429 -19.90 188.42 -55.82
N ALA A 430 -19.38 187.69 -56.81
CA ALA A 430 -19.10 188.23 -58.15
C ALA A 430 -20.38 188.66 -58.89
N ALA A 431 -21.44 187.85 -58.86
CA ALA A 431 -22.74 188.17 -59.46
C ALA A 431 -23.36 189.43 -58.83
N ILE A 432 -23.29 189.58 -57.49
CA ILE A 432 -23.75 190.78 -56.78
C ILE A 432 -22.99 192.05 -57.23
N GLN A 433 -21.68 191.96 -57.44
CA GLN A 433 -20.88 193.10 -57.90
C GLN A 433 -21.07 193.37 -59.41
N ALA A 434 -21.31 192.34 -60.22
CA ALA A 434 -21.66 192.48 -61.63
C ALA A 434 -23.03 193.16 -61.80
N ALA A 435 -24.04 192.77 -61.02
CA ALA A 435 -25.34 193.45 -60.98
C ALA A 435 -25.22 194.92 -60.56
N ARG A 436 -24.32 195.26 -59.61
CA ARG A 436 -24.00 196.65 -59.24
C ARG A 436 -23.35 197.47 -60.36
N ALA A 437 -22.67 196.83 -61.32
CA ALA A 437 -22.06 197.51 -62.46
C ALA A 437 -23.05 197.79 -63.62
N GLY A 438 -24.34 197.44 -63.46
CA GLY A 438 -25.40 197.75 -64.43
C GLY A 438 -25.16 197.14 -65.81
N ASP A 439 -25.41 197.89 -66.87
CA ASP A 439 -25.29 197.40 -68.26
C ASP A 439 -23.87 196.90 -68.60
N ALA A 440 -22.83 197.51 -68.03
CA ALA A 440 -21.44 197.08 -68.22
C ALA A 440 -21.12 195.74 -67.52
N GLY A 441 -21.88 195.39 -66.48
CA GLY A 441 -21.69 194.17 -65.70
C GLY A 441 -22.43 192.93 -66.22
N LYS A 442 -23.40 193.10 -67.14
CA LYS A 442 -24.30 192.00 -67.58
C LYS A 442 -23.59 190.73 -68.00
N GLY A 443 -22.52 190.83 -68.80
CA GLY A 443 -21.73 189.67 -69.23
C GLY A 443 -21.03 188.94 -68.07
N PHE A 444 -20.52 189.70 -67.09
CA PHE A 444 -19.90 189.13 -65.89
C PHE A 444 -20.92 188.49 -64.95
N SER A 445 -22.16 189.01 -64.88
CA SER A 445 -23.21 188.39 -64.05
C SER A 445 -23.57 187.00 -64.56
N VAL A 446 -23.80 186.86 -65.87
CA VAL A 446 -24.11 185.55 -66.49
C VAL A 446 -22.99 184.55 -66.23
N VAL A 447 -21.71 184.95 -66.39
CA VAL A 447 -20.57 184.07 -66.09
C VAL A 447 -20.49 183.73 -64.60
N ALA A 448 -20.79 184.66 -63.69
CA ALA A 448 -20.76 184.41 -62.25
C ALA A 448 -21.91 183.48 -61.80
N ASP A 449 -23.13 183.67 -62.32
CA ASP A 449 -24.26 182.80 -62.03
C ASP A 449 -24.07 181.39 -62.62
N GLU A 450 -23.45 181.27 -63.80
CA GLU A 450 -23.06 179.98 -64.39
C GLU A 450 -21.99 179.26 -63.53
N ILE A 451 -20.93 179.96 -63.09
CA ILE A 451 -19.94 179.41 -62.16
C ILE A 451 -20.59 178.99 -60.84
N ARG A 452 -21.61 179.72 -60.37
CA ARG A 452 -22.37 179.37 -59.15
C ARG A 452 -23.20 178.10 -59.35
N ALA A 453 -23.87 177.94 -60.48
CA ALA A 453 -24.58 176.71 -60.81
C ALA A 453 -23.61 175.52 -60.86
N LEU A 454 -22.49 175.68 -61.58
CA LEU A 454 -21.43 174.67 -61.67
C LEU A 454 -20.86 174.29 -60.30
N ALA A 455 -20.68 175.26 -59.41
CA ALA A 455 -20.19 175.05 -58.06
C ALA A 455 -21.20 174.28 -57.19
N ILE A 456 -22.49 174.65 -57.22
CA ILE A 456 -23.55 173.93 -56.49
C ILE A 456 -23.64 172.47 -56.98
N THR A 457 -23.66 172.26 -58.30
CA THR A 457 -23.65 170.90 -58.89
C THR A 457 -22.38 170.13 -58.52
N SER A 458 -21.21 170.78 -58.46
CA SER A 458 -19.96 170.13 -58.04
C SER A 458 -19.99 169.67 -56.59
N GLY A 459 -20.59 170.45 -55.68
CA GLY A 459 -20.79 170.06 -54.28
C GLY A 459 -21.78 168.90 -54.15
N GLU A 460 -22.90 168.95 -54.86
CA GLU A 460 -23.89 167.86 -54.92
C GLU A 460 -23.27 166.55 -55.45
N GLN A 461 -22.48 166.60 -56.52
CA GLN A 461 -21.77 165.43 -57.03
C GLN A 461 -20.70 164.92 -56.04
N ALA A 462 -19.96 165.80 -55.37
CA ALA A 462 -18.98 165.41 -54.35
C ALA A 462 -19.65 164.74 -53.13
N ALA A 463 -20.82 165.24 -52.69
CA ALA A 463 -21.62 164.62 -51.64
C ALA A 463 -22.13 163.23 -52.05
N ASN A 464 -22.73 163.10 -53.25
CA ASN A 464 -23.17 161.81 -53.80
C ASN A 464 -22.01 160.79 -53.89
N MET A 465 -20.82 161.23 -54.31
CA MET A 465 -19.63 160.38 -54.32
C MET A 465 -19.14 160.02 -52.90
N ARG A 466 -19.29 160.90 -51.91
CA ARG A 466 -18.95 160.60 -50.52
C ARG A 466 -19.83 159.49 -49.97
N ASP A 467 -21.14 159.54 -50.20
CA ASP A 467 -22.08 158.50 -49.76
C ASP A 467 -21.77 157.15 -50.41
N ILE A 468 -21.37 157.14 -51.68
CA ILE A 468 -20.84 155.94 -52.37
C ILE A 468 -19.56 155.43 -51.68
N MET A 469 -18.61 156.30 -51.32
CA MET A 469 -17.39 155.89 -50.61
C MET A 469 -17.67 155.34 -49.21
N VAL A 470 -18.64 155.90 -48.47
CA VAL A 470 -19.10 155.34 -47.19
C VAL A 470 -19.69 153.93 -47.40
N GLY A 471 -20.47 153.72 -48.46
CA GLY A 471 -20.95 152.40 -48.87
C GLY A 471 -19.82 151.41 -49.18
N VAL A 472 -18.77 151.85 -49.89
CA VAL A 472 -17.58 151.04 -50.20
C VAL A 472 -16.81 150.67 -48.92
N ILE A 473 -16.54 151.63 -48.02
CA ILE A 473 -15.84 151.37 -46.75
C ILE A 473 -16.61 150.38 -45.87
N ASN A 474 -17.94 150.53 -45.76
CA ASN A 474 -18.76 149.57 -45.02
C ASN A 474 -18.77 148.18 -45.66
N SER A 475 -18.73 148.09 -47.00
CA SER A 475 -18.60 146.81 -47.72
C SER A 475 -17.25 146.15 -47.44
N LEU A 476 -16.14 146.90 -47.51
CA LEU A 476 -14.79 146.40 -47.23
C LEU A 476 -14.66 145.85 -45.80
N LYS A 477 -15.24 146.53 -44.81
CA LYS A 477 -15.31 146.05 -43.42
C LYS A 477 -16.10 144.74 -43.28
N SER A 478 -17.19 144.60 -44.04
CA SER A 478 -17.97 143.35 -44.08
C SER A 478 -17.16 142.20 -44.68
N VAL A 479 -16.45 142.44 -45.80
CA VAL A 479 -15.58 141.43 -46.42
C VAL A 479 -14.42 141.08 -45.49
N SER A 480 -13.73 142.06 -44.90
CA SER A 480 -12.63 141.85 -43.94
C SER A 480 -13.04 140.95 -42.77
N ARG A 481 -14.18 141.25 -42.13
CA ARG A 481 -14.73 140.41 -41.05
C ARG A 481 -15.06 138.98 -41.54
N THR A 482 -15.62 138.86 -42.74
CA THR A 482 -15.92 137.55 -43.35
C THR A 482 -14.64 136.76 -43.64
N SER A 483 -13.58 137.41 -44.15
CA SER A 483 -12.27 136.80 -44.37
C SER A 483 -11.63 136.32 -43.06
N GLN A 484 -11.73 137.08 -41.97
CA GLN A 484 -11.23 136.65 -40.65
C GLN A 484 -11.97 135.40 -40.14
N THR A 485 -13.31 135.38 -40.16
CA THR A 485 -14.09 134.19 -39.77
C THR A 485 -13.82 132.99 -40.68
N THR A 486 -13.44 133.23 -41.94
CA THR A 486 -13.00 132.19 -42.87
C THR A 486 -11.61 131.65 -42.50
N GLU A 487 -10.66 132.51 -42.10
CA GLU A 487 -9.34 132.08 -41.59
C GLU A 487 -9.50 131.22 -40.33
N GLU A 488 -10.30 131.66 -39.35
CA GLU A 488 -10.60 130.91 -38.11
C GLU A 488 -11.19 129.53 -38.43
N SER A 489 -12.06 129.44 -39.44
CA SER A 489 -12.62 128.18 -39.93
C SER A 489 -11.57 127.25 -40.57
N PHE A 490 -10.65 127.78 -41.38
CA PHE A 490 -9.56 126.98 -41.95
C PHE A 490 -8.53 126.53 -40.91
N LEU A 491 -8.28 127.32 -39.86
CA LEU A 491 -7.42 126.93 -38.74
C LEU A 491 -8.04 125.77 -37.95
N HIS A 492 -9.34 125.80 -37.67
CA HIS A 492 -10.06 124.66 -37.08
C HIS A 492 -10.02 123.43 -37.99
N PHE A 493 -10.24 123.61 -39.29
CA PHE A 493 -10.18 122.52 -40.27
C PHE A 493 -8.78 121.90 -40.35
N GLN A 494 -7.70 122.68 -40.21
CA GLN A 494 -6.34 122.16 -40.13
C GLN A 494 -6.12 121.28 -38.87
N GLY A 495 -6.77 121.62 -37.74
CA GLY A 495 -6.74 120.81 -36.52
C GLY A 495 -7.43 119.45 -36.70
N GLU A 496 -8.63 119.44 -37.30
CA GLU A 496 -9.35 118.21 -37.64
C GLU A 496 -8.54 117.31 -38.58
N ILE A 497 -7.87 117.89 -39.58
CA ILE A 497 -6.97 117.15 -40.49
C ILE A 497 -5.76 116.57 -39.74
N GLN A 498 -5.19 117.29 -38.77
CA GLN A 498 -4.07 116.80 -37.97
C GLN A 498 -4.47 115.55 -37.16
N ALA A 499 -5.65 115.57 -36.54
CA ALA A 499 -6.21 114.41 -35.84
C ALA A 499 -6.53 113.25 -36.80
N LEU A 500 -7.00 113.54 -38.01
CA LEU A 500 -7.29 112.53 -39.03
C LEU A 500 -6.02 111.82 -39.54
N VAL A 501 -4.88 112.53 -39.66
CA VAL A 501 -3.58 111.90 -39.99
C VAL A 501 -3.17 110.92 -38.89
N GLN A 502 -3.21 111.35 -37.63
CA GLN A 502 -2.86 110.49 -36.48
C GLN A 502 -3.77 109.26 -36.39
N ALA A 503 -5.08 109.41 -36.65
CA ALA A 503 -6.01 108.28 -36.65
C ALA A 503 -5.66 107.21 -37.72
N PHE A 504 -5.15 107.60 -38.90
CA PHE A 504 -4.71 106.63 -39.91
C PHE A 504 -3.34 106.01 -39.61
N GLU A 505 -2.47 106.72 -38.89
CA GLU A 505 -1.21 106.19 -38.33
C GLU A 505 -1.51 105.10 -37.28
N GLU A 506 -2.37 105.41 -36.29
CA GLU A 506 -2.83 104.45 -35.28
C GLU A 506 -3.55 103.23 -35.90
N ILE A 507 -4.36 103.41 -36.95
CA ILE A 507 -4.96 102.28 -37.69
C ILE A 507 -3.89 101.43 -38.38
N GLY A 508 -2.83 102.04 -38.92
CA GLY A 508 -1.71 101.34 -39.54
C GLY A 508 -0.97 100.43 -38.55
N ASP A 509 -0.56 100.98 -37.41
CA ASP A 509 0.15 100.25 -36.35
C ASP A 509 -0.69 99.09 -35.79
N ASN A 510 -1.96 99.34 -35.45
CA ASN A 510 -2.87 98.30 -34.99
C ASN A 510 -3.06 97.19 -36.04
N THR A 511 -3.16 97.55 -37.33
CA THR A 511 -3.29 96.57 -38.42
C THR A 511 -2.01 95.74 -38.59
N SER A 512 -0.84 96.34 -38.38
CA SER A 512 0.45 95.63 -38.37
C SER A 512 0.52 94.62 -37.22
N GLN A 513 0.17 95.04 -36.00
CA GLN A 513 0.15 94.15 -34.83
C GLN A 513 -0.84 92.98 -35.01
N MET A 514 -2.07 93.26 -35.49
CA MET A 514 -3.08 92.23 -35.76
C MET A 514 -2.62 91.25 -36.85
N THR A 515 -1.82 91.69 -37.82
CA THR A 515 -1.23 90.82 -38.84
C THR A 515 -0.25 89.82 -38.20
N GLY A 516 0.66 90.29 -37.35
CA GLY A 516 1.59 89.42 -36.61
C GLY A 516 0.86 88.37 -35.77
N THR A 517 -0.10 88.79 -34.94
CA THR A 517 -0.89 87.87 -34.10
C THR A 517 -1.65 86.81 -34.92
N VAL A 518 -2.11 87.14 -36.13
CA VAL A 518 -2.76 86.14 -37.01
C VAL A 518 -1.75 85.21 -37.70
N GLU A 519 -0.49 85.62 -37.88
CA GLU A 519 0.59 84.71 -38.29
C GLU A 519 1.05 83.79 -37.14
N ASP A 520 1.02 84.25 -35.89
CA ASP A 520 1.28 83.41 -34.70
C ASP A 520 0.20 82.32 -34.56
N VAL A 521 -1.08 82.69 -34.66
CA VAL A 521 -2.20 81.74 -34.64
C VAL A 521 -2.11 80.74 -35.80
N ARG A 522 -1.61 81.15 -36.97
CA ARG A 522 -1.32 80.23 -38.09
C ARG A 522 -0.20 79.23 -37.74
N SER A 523 0.84 79.63 -37.00
CA SER A 523 1.89 78.71 -36.55
C SER A 523 1.31 77.65 -35.62
N HIS A 524 0.58 78.07 -34.59
CA HIS A 524 -0.03 77.15 -33.63
C HIS A 524 -1.05 76.19 -34.26
N LEU A 525 -1.80 76.59 -35.29
CA LEU A 525 -2.67 75.66 -36.01
C LEU A 525 -1.91 74.55 -36.76
N ASN A 526 -0.71 74.83 -37.29
CA ASN A 526 0.13 73.80 -37.90
C ASN A 526 0.65 72.82 -36.83
N GLU A 527 1.07 73.34 -35.67
CA GLU A 527 1.53 72.54 -34.54
C GLU A 527 0.43 71.60 -34.02
N VAL A 528 -0.82 72.06 -33.94
CA VAL A 528 -1.95 71.23 -33.48
C VAL A 528 -2.47 70.28 -34.57
N ASP A 529 -2.32 70.58 -35.87
CA ASP A 529 -2.62 69.61 -36.93
C ASP A 529 -1.60 68.45 -36.95
N ASP A 530 -0.32 68.73 -36.71
CA ASP A 530 0.74 67.71 -36.58
C ASP A 530 0.52 66.85 -35.32
N LEU A 531 0.22 67.48 -34.17
CA LEU A 531 -0.18 66.77 -32.95
C LEU A 531 -1.44 65.91 -33.18
N SER A 532 -2.42 66.41 -33.95
CA SER A 532 -3.61 65.63 -34.31
C SER A 532 -3.28 64.47 -35.26
N ALA A 533 -2.29 64.60 -36.13
CA ALA A 533 -1.81 63.53 -37.00
C ALA A 533 -1.10 62.43 -36.19
N HIS A 534 -0.20 62.82 -35.28
CA HIS A 534 0.50 61.91 -34.38
C HIS A 534 -0.47 61.16 -33.46
N SER A 535 -1.46 61.87 -32.90
CA SER A 535 -2.47 61.26 -32.02
C SER A 535 -3.36 60.24 -32.73
N VAL A 536 -3.66 60.42 -34.03
CA VAL A 536 -4.37 59.41 -34.84
C VAL A 536 -3.51 58.15 -35.05
N ALA A 537 -2.19 58.31 -35.29
CA ALA A 537 -1.29 57.17 -35.40
C ALA A 537 -1.21 56.37 -34.09
N GLN A 538 -1.00 57.06 -32.96
CA GLN A 538 -0.99 56.46 -31.62
C GLN A 538 -2.33 55.77 -31.29
N SER A 539 -3.46 56.31 -31.76
CA SER A 539 -4.78 55.70 -31.58
C SER A 539 -4.92 54.34 -32.26
N GLU A 540 -4.24 54.14 -33.40
CA GLU A 540 -4.23 52.84 -34.10
C GLU A 540 -3.30 51.83 -33.40
N GLU A 541 -2.16 52.27 -32.85
CA GLU A 541 -1.27 51.43 -32.01
C GLU A 541 -2.00 50.92 -30.75
N ILE A 542 -2.79 51.77 -30.09
CA ILE A 542 -3.63 51.36 -28.94
C ILE A 542 -4.72 50.38 -29.40
N LYS A 543 -5.22 50.49 -30.65
CA LYS A 543 -6.21 49.56 -31.22
C LYS A 543 -5.61 48.19 -31.52
N GLU A 544 -4.39 48.14 -32.05
CA GLU A 544 -3.64 46.89 -32.23
C GLU A 544 -3.37 46.23 -30.87
N SER A 545 -2.92 47.00 -29.88
CA SER A 545 -2.72 46.55 -28.49
C SER A 545 -4.01 45.98 -27.88
N ALA A 546 -5.14 46.66 -28.07
CA ALA A 546 -6.45 46.20 -27.61
C ALA A 546 -6.89 44.92 -28.35
N SER A 547 -6.54 44.73 -29.62
CA SER A 547 -6.77 43.47 -30.33
C SER A 547 -5.92 42.32 -29.78
N GLY A 548 -4.67 42.60 -29.37
CA GLY A 548 -3.81 41.62 -28.69
C GLY A 548 -4.42 41.15 -27.37
N VAL A 549 -4.83 42.09 -26.51
CA VAL A 549 -5.52 41.80 -25.24
C VAL A 549 -6.80 40.98 -25.44
N ALA A 550 -7.54 41.20 -26.54
CA ALA A 550 -8.72 40.40 -26.86
C ALA A 550 -8.37 38.93 -27.17
N GLN A 551 -7.25 38.70 -27.87
CA GLN A 551 -6.76 37.35 -28.17
C GLN A 551 -6.24 36.65 -26.90
N GLU A 552 -5.50 37.34 -26.04
CA GLU A 552 -5.00 36.80 -24.77
C GLU A 552 -6.15 36.38 -23.83
N ILE A 553 -7.20 37.20 -23.73
CA ILE A 553 -8.39 36.87 -22.92
C ILE A 553 -9.07 35.58 -23.40
N GLU A 554 -9.21 35.39 -24.72
CA GLU A 554 -9.80 34.16 -25.26
C GLU A 554 -8.87 32.95 -25.06
N GLN A 555 -7.54 33.12 -25.15
CA GLN A 555 -6.58 32.06 -24.82
C GLN A 555 -6.68 31.64 -23.34
N LEU A 556 -6.71 32.61 -22.41
CA LEU A 556 -6.86 32.35 -20.97
C LEU A 556 -8.20 31.69 -20.63
N LYS A 557 -9.28 32.04 -21.35
CA LYS A 557 -10.61 31.42 -21.22
C LYS A 557 -10.61 29.95 -21.67
N ASN A 558 -9.91 29.62 -22.76
CA ASN A 558 -9.74 28.24 -23.20
C ASN A 558 -8.88 27.43 -22.20
N LEU A 559 -7.79 28.02 -21.68
CA LEU A 559 -6.97 27.41 -20.62
C LEU A 559 -7.76 27.17 -19.33
N GLY A 560 -8.63 28.09 -18.92
CA GLY A 560 -9.53 27.89 -17.77
C GLY A 560 -10.50 26.70 -17.96
N SER A 561 -10.97 26.50 -19.19
CA SER A 561 -11.78 25.32 -19.55
C SER A 561 -10.97 24.01 -19.45
N GLU A 562 -9.74 24.01 -19.98
CA GLU A 562 -8.83 22.86 -19.91
C GLU A 562 -8.49 22.47 -18.46
N ILE A 563 -8.21 23.44 -17.60
CA ILE A 563 -7.97 23.23 -16.16
C ILE A 563 -9.22 22.66 -15.47
N SER A 564 -10.43 23.11 -15.83
CA SER A 564 -11.70 22.59 -15.28
C SER A 564 -11.96 21.12 -15.67
N TYR A 565 -11.63 20.73 -16.90
CA TYR A 565 -11.62 19.32 -17.28
C TYR A 565 -10.60 18.51 -16.45
N GLY A 566 -9.40 19.04 -16.23
CA GLY A 566 -8.39 18.43 -15.36
C GLY A 566 -8.89 18.19 -13.93
N PHE A 567 -9.56 19.16 -13.30
CA PHE A 567 -10.15 18.97 -11.98
C PHE A 567 -11.25 17.89 -11.96
N THR A 568 -11.99 17.72 -13.06
CA THR A 568 -12.98 16.65 -13.18
C THR A 568 -12.31 15.27 -13.18
N GLU A 569 -11.21 15.10 -13.93
CA GLU A 569 -10.43 13.86 -14.00
C GLU A 569 -9.73 13.53 -12.66
N ILE A 570 -9.15 14.53 -11.99
CA ILE A 570 -8.53 14.33 -10.67
C ILE A 570 -9.60 14.00 -9.62
N SER A 571 -10.78 14.62 -9.68
CA SER A 571 -11.91 14.32 -8.78
C SER A 571 -12.41 12.88 -8.94
N GLN A 572 -12.51 12.37 -10.19
CA GLN A 572 -12.77 10.95 -10.43
C GLN A 572 -11.68 10.06 -9.84
N SER A 573 -10.41 10.39 -10.10
CA SER A 573 -9.24 9.64 -9.59
C SER A 573 -9.23 9.56 -8.05
N VAL A 574 -9.62 10.64 -7.37
CA VAL A 574 -9.81 10.72 -5.92
C VAL A 574 -10.92 9.77 -5.43
N GLY A 575 -12.03 9.66 -6.15
CA GLY A 575 -13.09 8.70 -5.86
C GLY A 575 -12.65 7.24 -6.03
N GLU A 576 -11.84 6.95 -7.05
CA GLU A 576 -11.24 5.64 -7.28
C GLU A 576 -10.25 5.26 -6.17
N ILE A 577 -9.37 6.19 -5.77
CA ILE A 577 -8.46 6.00 -4.62
C ILE A 577 -9.27 5.75 -3.33
N THR A 578 -10.30 6.55 -3.05
CA THR A 578 -11.15 6.37 -1.85
C THR A 578 -11.79 4.97 -1.81
N SER A 579 -12.24 4.47 -2.96
CA SER A 579 -12.80 3.12 -3.11
C SER A 579 -11.74 2.02 -2.88
N ALA A 580 -10.51 2.24 -3.36
CA ALA A 580 -9.39 1.34 -3.12
C ALA A 580 -8.96 1.33 -1.64
N MET A 581 -8.89 2.50 -0.98
CA MET A 581 -8.56 2.58 0.46
C MET A 581 -9.61 1.89 1.34
N THR A 582 -10.90 2.02 0.99
CA THR A 582 -11.98 1.29 1.67
C THR A 582 -11.78 -0.23 1.52
N SER A 583 -11.50 -0.69 0.29
CA SER A 583 -11.23 -2.11 0.00
C SER A 583 -10.00 -2.65 0.74
N ILE A 584 -8.95 -1.84 0.88
CA ILE A 584 -7.74 -2.17 1.67
C ILE A 584 -8.08 -2.27 3.16
N SER A 585 -8.90 -1.36 3.70
CA SER A 585 -9.37 -1.41 5.09
C SER A 585 -10.13 -2.70 5.39
N ASP A 586 -11.09 -3.07 4.53
CA ASP A 586 -11.89 -4.29 4.70
C ASP A 586 -11.03 -5.57 4.61
N LEU A 587 -10.10 -5.62 3.65
CA LEU A 587 -9.12 -6.71 3.52
C LEU A 587 -8.21 -6.81 4.76
N ASN A 588 -7.83 -5.67 5.35
CA ASN A 588 -6.97 -5.60 6.52
C ASN A 588 -7.68 -6.09 7.80
N VAL A 589 -8.92 -5.67 8.04
CA VAL A 589 -9.76 -6.23 9.12
C VAL A 589 -9.90 -7.75 8.95
N GLY A 590 -10.20 -8.19 7.73
CA GLY A 590 -10.29 -9.62 7.39
C GLY A 590 -8.96 -10.39 7.45
N LEU A 591 -7.81 -9.72 7.46
CA LEU A 591 -6.49 -10.31 7.70
C LEU A 591 -6.25 -10.45 9.21
N GLN A 592 -6.48 -9.38 9.98
CA GLN A 592 -6.29 -9.38 11.44
C GLN A 592 -7.19 -10.41 12.13
N ASP A 593 -8.44 -10.57 11.71
CA ASP A 593 -9.34 -11.57 12.30
C ASP A 593 -8.94 -13.02 11.94
N LYS A 594 -8.40 -13.25 10.75
CA LYS A 594 -7.81 -14.56 10.38
C LYS A 594 -6.54 -14.85 11.17
N ALA A 595 -5.71 -13.83 11.41
CA ALA A 595 -4.49 -13.95 12.21
C ALA A 595 -4.79 -14.24 13.69
N LYS A 596 -5.80 -13.59 14.28
CA LYS A 596 -6.31 -13.92 15.62
C LYS A 596 -6.86 -15.35 15.68
N GLY A 597 -7.76 -15.73 14.76
CA GLY A 597 -8.34 -17.07 14.73
C GLY A 597 -7.31 -18.19 14.50
N LEU A 598 -6.21 -17.90 13.78
CA LEU A 598 -5.08 -18.80 13.64
C LEU A 598 -4.25 -18.89 14.93
N ASP A 599 -3.97 -17.77 15.61
CA ASP A 599 -3.28 -17.79 16.91
C ASP A 599 -4.11 -18.53 17.96
N GLU A 600 -5.42 -18.25 18.10
CA GLU A 600 -6.33 -19.01 18.98
C GLU A 600 -6.33 -20.52 18.67
N SER A 601 -6.34 -20.88 17.39
CA SER A 601 -6.27 -22.27 16.95
C SER A 601 -4.96 -22.94 17.36
N ILE A 602 -3.82 -22.26 17.22
CA ILE A 602 -2.50 -22.75 17.61
C ILE A 602 -2.33 -22.73 19.14
N ALA A 603 -2.88 -21.74 19.83
CA ALA A 603 -2.86 -21.60 21.28
C ALA A 603 -3.54 -22.78 22.00
N SER A 604 -4.46 -23.48 21.31
CA SER A 604 -5.04 -24.73 21.80
C SER A 604 -4.08 -25.94 21.83
N PHE A 605 -2.85 -25.80 21.33
CA PHE A 605 -1.78 -26.80 21.43
C PHE A 605 -0.75 -26.43 22.52
N VAL A 606 -0.32 -27.43 23.30
CA VAL A 606 0.78 -27.25 24.26
C VAL A 606 2.09 -27.51 23.53
N LEU A 607 2.91 -26.47 23.36
CA LEU A 607 4.18 -26.52 22.64
C LEU A 607 5.36 -26.58 23.64
N PRO A 608 6.43 -27.33 23.33
CA PRO A 608 7.63 -27.36 24.18
C PRO A 608 8.34 -25.99 24.16
N GLY A 609 8.66 -25.45 25.34
CA GLY A 609 9.24 -24.11 25.47
C GLY A 609 8.22 -22.98 25.39
N ARG A 610 6.99 -23.21 25.88
CA ARG A 610 5.94 -22.17 26.04
C ARG A 610 5.97 -21.49 27.43
N GLU A 611 6.81 -21.97 28.34
CA GLU A 611 7.26 -21.24 29.52
C GLU A 611 8.37 -20.24 29.08
N GLU A 612 8.50 -19.09 29.75
CA GLU A 612 9.41 -17.96 29.42
C GLU A 612 9.04 -17.05 28.21
N LEU A 613 7.77 -16.98 27.77
CA LEU A 613 7.30 -15.90 26.86
C LEU A 613 6.03 -15.15 27.30
N TYR A 614 5.50 -15.42 28.50
CA TYR A 614 4.42 -14.64 29.12
C TYR A 614 4.72 -14.41 30.61
N GLU A 615 5.78 -13.64 30.91
CA GLU A 615 6.10 -13.17 32.27
C GLU A 615 6.44 -11.67 32.30
N ASP A 616 5.69 -10.86 31.54
CA ASP A 616 5.57 -9.41 31.78
C ASP A 616 4.13 -8.91 31.50
N ALA A 617 3.17 -9.59 32.14
CA ALA A 617 1.75 -9.25 32.11
C ALA A 617 1.13 -9.47 33.51
N SER A 618 1.79 -8.94 34.53
CA SER A 618 1.26 -8.95 35.90
C SER A 618 0.14 -7.91 36.05
N PRO A 619 -1.07 -8.26 36.51
CA PRO A 619 -2.09 -7.27 36.84
C PRO A 619 -1.69 -6.52 38.12
N GLY A 620 -1.15 -5.31 37.95
CA GLY A 620 -0.89 -4.37 39.04
C GLY A 620 -2.16 -3.61 39.43
N ASP A 621 -2.48 -3.61 40.73
CA ASP A 621 -3.64 -2.93 41.33
C ASP A 621 -3.20 -1.62 42.02
N GLU A 622 -4.18 -0.81 42.46
CA GLU A 622 -4.05 0.48 43.17
C GLU A 622 -3.47 1.66 42.32
N GLY A 623 -3.90 2.92 42.50
CA GLY A 623 -4.93 3.49 43.37
C GLY A 623 -4.97 5.03 43.27
N ASP A 624 -6.01 5.68 43.82
CA ASP A 624 -6.25 7.13 43.67
C ASP A 624 -5.20 8.05 44.34
N ALA A 625 -4.77 9.10 43.63
CA ALA A 625 -4.21 10.32 44.23
C ALA A 625 -4.35 11.56 43.31
N GLU A 626 -4.85 12.67 43.87
CA GLU A 626 -5.08 13.97 43.17
C GLU A 626 -3.87 14.96 43.31
N PRO A 627 -3.88 16.17 42.72
CA PRO A 627 -2.68 16.77 42.10
C PRO A 627 -1.94 17.85 42.92
N ARG A 628 -0.72 18.19 42.44
CA ARG A 628 0.11 19.40 42.69
C ARG A 628 1.48 19.24 41.99
N GLU A 629 2.28 20.26 41.67
CA GLU A 629 2.08 21.69 41.33
C GLU A 629 3.43 22.23 40.80
N ALA A 630 3.44 23.00 39.70
CA ALA A 630 4.57 23.79 39.17
C ALA A 630 5.87 23.03 38.75
N ASP A 631 6.79 23.57 37.92
CA ASP A 631 6.89 24.94 37.38
C ASP A 631 7.62 25.00 36.00
N GLN A 632 7.29 26.02 35.18
CA GLN A 632 8.10 26.68 34.13
C GLN A 632 8.98 25.84 33.15
N ARG A 633 8.83 25.91 31.82
CA ARG A 633 8.74 27.13 30.99
C ARG A 633 8.21 26.92 29.55
N THR A 634 7.15 27.67 29.21
CA THR A 634 6.95 28.54 28.00
C THR A 634 7.36 28.08 26.58
N SER A 635 6.56 28.31 25.53
CA SER A 635 5.17 28.83 25.45
C SER A 635 4.55 28.72 24.03
N GLU A 636 3.23 28.54 24.03
CA GLU A 636 2.14 28.90 23.08
C GLU A 636 2.30 30.18 22.22
N PRO A 637 1.43 30.45 21.19
CA PRO A 637 -0.03 30.21 21.19
C PRO A 637 -0.70 29.62 19.92
N ALA A 638 -2.02 29.41 20.03
CA ALA A 638 -2.95 28.87 19.05
C ALA A 638 -3.95 29.93 18.52
N ASP A 639 -4.98 29.47 17.80
CA ASP A 639 -6.01 30.27 17.10
C ASP A 639 -6.90 31.15 18.00
N LEU A 640 -7.53 32.18 17.41
CA LEU A 640 -9.00 32.25 17.19
C LEU A 640 -9.48 33.61 16.63
N GLU A 641 -10.57 33.57 15.86
CA GLU A 641 -11.46 34.70 15.49
C GLU A 641 -12.15 35.33 16.74
N PRO A 642 -12.75 36.56 16.76
CA PRO A 642 -13.63 37.08 15.68
C PRO A 642 -13.82 38.63 15.48
N GLU A 643 -14.47 38.97 14.35
CA GLU A 643 -15.59 39.94 14.10
C GLU A 643 -15.60 41.42 14.64
N TYR A 644 -16.34 42.28 13.90
CA TYR A 644 -16.83 43.66 14.18
C TYR A 644 -16.02 44.94 13.80
N GLU A 645 -16.42 45.49 12.64
CA GLU A 645 -17.06 46.81 12.46
C GLU A 645 -16.23 48.14 12.49
N TYR A 646 -16.89 49.22 12.04
CA TYR A 646 -16.40 50.61 11.81
C TYR A 646 -16.13 51.36 13.16
N GLU A 647 -15.51 52.55 13.26
CA GLU A 647 -15.59 53.76 12.41
C GLU A 647 -14.52 54.83 12.77
N SER A 648 -14.41 55.89 11.95
CA SER A 648 -13.96 57.27 12.29
C SER A 648 -12.49 57.60 12.68
N GLU A 649 -11.79 58.19 11.70
CA GLU A 649 -11.25 59.58 11.68
C GLU A 649 -10.04 60.11 12.50
N THR A 650 -9.38 61.09 11.86
CA THR A 650 -8.54 62.23 12.35
C THR A 650 -7.08 62.05 12.80
N ASP A 651 -6.19 62.60 11.95
CA ASP A 651 -5.14 63.61 12.21
C ASP A 651 -3.94 63.32 13.15
N GLY A 652 -2.75 63.86 12.80
CA GLY A 652 -1.56 63.76 13.68
C GLY A 652 -0.15 64.09 13.15
N GLU A 653 -0.01 64.97 12.15
CA GLU A 653 1.16 65.83 11.83
C GLU A 653 2.65 65.44 12.15
N GLU A 654 3.48 65.56 11.09
CA GLU A 654 4.79 66.26 11.03
C GLU A 654 6.19 65.61 11.30
N LEU A 655 7.02 65.72 10.24
CA LEU A 655 8.43 66.22 10.17
C LEU A 655 9.64 65.45 10.75
N SER A 656 10.42 64.84 9.84
CA SER A 656 11.80 65.26 9.41
C SER A 656 12.39 64.14 8.54
N ASP A 657 12.92 64.34 7.32
CA ASP A 657 13.72 65.37 6.67
C ASP A 657 15.21 65.42 7.06
N THR A 658 16.04 64.75 6.24
CA THR A 658 17.45 65.09 5.96
C THR A 658 17.78 64.71 4.51
N SER A 659 18.73 65.42 3.89
CA SER A 659 18.85 65.59 2.43
C SER A 659 20.11 64.97 1.80
N GLU A 660 20.11 64.97 0.46
CA GLU A 660 21.27 64.89 -0.46
C GLU A 660 22.11 63.58 -0.50
N GLY A 661 22.69 63.16 -1.64
CA GLY A 661 22.57 63.66 -3.03
C GLY A 661 23.91 63.78 -3.75
N SER A 662 24.13 62.99 -4.82
CA SER A 662 25.25 63.18 -5.76
C SER A 662 25.08 62.39 -7.07
N ASP A 663 25.06 63.08 -8.21
CA ASP A 663 25.20 62.48 -9.55
C ASP A 663 26.65 62.08 -9.87
N PHE A 664 26.83 61.12 -10.79
CA PHE A 664 27.86 61.24 -11.84
C PHE A 664 27.49 60.42 -13.09
N HIS A 665 28.08 60.75 -14.24
CA HIS A 665 27.62 60.34 -15.58
C HIS A 665 28.78 59.88 -16.50
N ALA A 666 28.41 59.31 -17.66
CA ALA A 666 29.22 59.05 -18.88
C ALA A 666 30.15 57.81 -18.96
N ASP A 667 29.82 56.94 -19.92
CA ASP A 667 30.61 56.42 -21.06
C ASP A 667 32.07 55.93 -20.90
N SER A 668 32.38 54.73 -21.44
CA SER A 668 33.04 54.62 -22.76
C SER A 668 33.34 53.18 -23.24
N GLU A 669 32.94 52.93 -24.50
CA GLU A 669 33.61 52.20 -25.61
C GLU A 669 34.25 50.78 -25.48
N VAL A 670 34.18 50.08 -26.62
CA VAL A 670 34.76 48.77 -26.94
C VAL A 670 36.00 48.97 -27.83
N PRO A 671 36.95 48.01 -27.86
CA PRO A 671 37.57 47.68 -29.14
C PRO A 671 37.62 46.17 -29.44
N GLU A 672 37.34 45.82 -30.70
CA GLU A 672 37.57 44.49 -31.27
C GLU A 672 39.03 44.27 -31.68
N SER A 673 39.45 43.01 -31.82
CA SER A 673 40.29 42.44 -32.92
C SER A 673 41.24 41.33 -32.44
N ASP A 674 41.73 40.40 -33.27
CA ASP A 674 41.16 39.67 -34.43
C ASP A 674 42.13 38.49 -34.76
N THR A 675 41.77 37.62 -35.69
CA THR A 675 42.60 36.66 -36.45
C THR A 675 42.98 35.32 -35.76
N LEU A 676 42.48 34.16 -36.24
CA LEU A 676 42.99 33.24 -37.32
C LEU A 676 44.10 32.27 -36.84
N LYS A 677 44.19 30.98 -37.24
CA LYS A 677 43.26 29.98 -37.84
C LYS A 677 43.97 28.59 -37.85
N GLU A 678 43.31 27.55 -38.41
CA GLU A 678 43.90 26.27 -38.90
C GLU A 678 44.43 25.31 -37.79
N GLN A 679 43.93 24.09 -37.52
CA GLN A 679 43.48 22.90 -38.30
C GLN A 679 44.59 21.96 -38.82
N VAL A 680 44.17 20.69 -39.05
CA VAL A 680 44.87 19.56 -39.74
C VAL A 680 45.61 18.54 -38.84
N GLU A 681 44.84 17.53 -38.39
CA GLU A 681 45.25 16.10 -38.28
C GLU A 681 45.42 15.46 -39.68
N PRO A 682 45.76 14.16 -39.89
CA PRO A 682 46.12 13.07 -38.97
C PRO A 682 47.41 12.30 -39.37
N GLU A 683 47.71 11.16 -38.73
CA GLU A 683 47.98 9.88 -39.43
C GLU A 683 47.92 8.67 -38.47
N ALA A 684 47.88 7.44 -38.99
CA ALA A 684 47.56 6.23 -38.22
C ALA A 684 48.14 4.92 -38.81
N VAL A 685 48.01 3.83 -38.03
CA VAL A 685 48.22 2.40 -38.38
C VAL A 685 49.67 1.90 -38.48
N GLU A 686 50.02 0.91 -37.66
CA GLU A 686 50.64 -0.36 -38.10
C GLU A 686 50.44 -1.48 -37.05
N GLU A 687 50.48 -2.74 -37.48
CA GLU A 687 50.35 -3.96 -36.65
C GLU A 687 51.73 -4.61 -36.40
N GLU A 688 51.85 -5.54 -35.43
CA GLU A 688 52.19 -6.96 -35.71
C GLU A 688 52.38 -7.84 -34.44
N ILE A 689 51.63 -8.96 -34.40
CA ILE A 689 52.04 -10.37 -34.13
C ILE A 689 53.17 -10.68 -33.10
N PHE A 690 52.89 -11.46 -32.03
CA PHE A 690 53.32 -12.89 -31.91
C PHE A 690 52.92 -13.69 -30.64
N ASP A 691 52.68 -14.99 -30.91
CA ASP A 691 52.79 -16.22 -30.09
C ASP A 691 51.78 -16.64 -29.00
N ALA A 692 51.68 -17.97 -28.85
CA ALA A 692 50.85 -18.75 -27.93
C ALA A 692 51.74 -19.90 -27.34
N PRO A 693 51.35 -21.20 -27.13
CA PRO A 693 50.05 -21.90 -27.05
C PRO A 693 49.96 -22.92 -25.87
N VAL A 694 49.02 -23.89 -25.94
CA VAL A 694 48.98 -25.21 -25.22
C VAL A 694 48.45 -25.18 -23.76
N SER A 695 47.51 -26.05 -23.29
CA SER A 695 46.75 -27.16 -23.90
C SER A 695 45.39 -27.40 -23.22
N ARG A 696 44.45 -28.00 -23.99
CA ARG A 696 43.55 -29.16 -23.68
C ARG A 696 43.09 -29.37 -22.21
N ASN A 697 41.80 -29.60 -21.95
CA ASN A 697 41.03 -30.71 -22.52
C ASN A 697 39.51 -30.45 -22.62
N THR A 698 38.86 -31.16 -23.54
CA THR A 698 37.39 -31.30 -23.75
C THR A 698 37.06 -32.82 -23.75
N PRO A 699 35.91 -33.34 -24.22
CA PRO A 699 34.56 -32.77 -24.45
C PRO A 699 33.45 -33.61 -23.75
N ASP A 700 32.17 -33.34 -24.02
CA ASP A 700 31.36 -34.28 -24.84
C ASP A 700 30.23 -33.53 -25.59
N SER A 701 29.52 -34.17 -26.53
CA SER A 701 28.68 -33.49 -27.54
C SER A 701 27.36 -34.23 -27.90
N GLN A 702 26.83 -33.99 -29.12
CA GLN A 702 25.61 -34.55 -29.76
C GLN A 702 24.27 -33.84 -29.43
N ASP A 703 23.33 -33.64 -30.37
CA ASP A 703 23.33 -33.77 -31.84
C ASP A 703 22.21 -32.90 -32.49
N ALA A 704 22.13 -32.86 -33.83
CA ALA A 704 21.10 -32.19 -34.68
C ALA A 704 20.65 -33.16 -35.81
N PRO A 705 19.84 -32.82 -36.87
CA PRO A 705 19.20 -31.55 -37.28
C PRO A 705 17.72 -31.72 -37.83
N GLU A 706 17.26 -30.79 -38.70
CA GLU A 706 16.11 -30.87 -39.66
C GLU A 706 14.65 -30.88 -39.13
N SER A 707 13.59 -30.56 -39.89
CA SER A 707 13.36 -29.44 -40.86
C SER A 707 11.88 -29.34 -41.33
N ARG A 708 11.40 -28.10 -41.59
CA ARG A 708 10.41 -27.68 -42.62
C ARG A 708 8.87 -27.82 -42.42
N ASP A 709 8.19 -27.05 -43.29
CA ASP A 709 6.75 -26.92 -43.66
C ASP A 709 5.83 -26.11 -42.72
N GLU A 710 4.72 -25.49 -43.17
CA GLU A 710 4.40 -24.46 -44.23
C GLU A 710 2.84 -24.28 -44.25
N ALA A 711 2.34 -23.11 -44.68
CA ALA A 711 0.91 -22.67 -44.76
C ALA A 711 0.11 -22.58 -43.43
N ALA A 712 -0.75 -21.58 -43.11
CA ALA A 712 -1.39 -20.42 -43.75
C ALA A 712 -2.86 -20.57 -44.25
N GLU A 713 -3.65 -19.50 -44.02
CA GLU A 713 -5.01 -19.19 -44.56
C GLU A 713 -6.19 -20.09 -44.03
N GLU A 714 -7.44 -19.63 -43.88
CA GLU A 714 -8.08 -18.32 -44.15
C GLU A 714 -9.29 -17.99 -43.21
N PHE A 715 -10.10 -16.99 -43.58
CA PHE A 715 -11.29 -16.38 -42.94
C PHE A 715 -12.52 -17.36 -42.79
N GLU A 716 -13.71 -17.06 -42.25
CA GLU A 716 -14.51 -15.81 -42.16
C GLU A 716 -15.63 -15.86 -41.07
N SER A 717 -16.38 -14.76 -40.85
CA SER A 717 -17.61 -14.66 -40.02
C SER A 717 -18.86 -14.38 -40.90
N PRO A 718 -20.13 -14.38 -40.42
CA PRO A 718 -20.72 -13.15 -39.81
C PRO A 718 -21.94 -13.32 -38.84
N GLU A 719 -22.36 -12.19 -38.23
CA GLU A 719 -23.73 -11.67 -37.87
C GLU A 719 -24.89 -12.62 -37.38
N SER A 720 -25.64 -12.37 -36.29
CA SER A 720 -26.58 -11.27 -35.90
C SER A 720 -27.94 -11.28 -36.66
N SER A 721 -29.14 -10.92 -36.12
CA SER A 721 -29.56 -10.27 -34.85
C SER A 721 -31.09 -10.44 -34.50
N GLU A 722 -31.45 -10.28 -33.21
CA GLU A 722 -32.69 -9.67 -32.61
C GLU A 722 -34.19 -10.10 -32.85
N ASN A 723 -35.00 -9.98 -31.76
CA ASN A 723 -36.42 -9.53 -31.64
C ASN A 723 -37.61 -10.41 -32.14
N ARG A 724 -38.85 -10.43 -31.55
CA ARG A 724 -39.46 -9.85 -30.30
C ARG A 724 -40.85 -10.47 -29.94
N GLU A 725 -41.32 -10.27 -28.68
CA GLU A 725 -42.70 -10.23 -28.08
C GLU A 725 -43.94 -10.87 -28.79
N THR A 726 -44.83 -11.63 -28.11
CA THR A 726 -45.93 -11.26 -27.14
C THR A 726 -46.63 -12.58 -26.65
N THR A 727 -47.61 -12.77 -25.73
CA THR A 727 -48.47 -12.06 -24.72
C THR A 727 -49.08 -13.19 -23.82
N ASP A 728 -49.12 -13.15 -22.47
CA ASP A 728 -50.05 -12.49 -21.51
C ASP A 728 -51.23 -13.36 -20.98
N SER A 729 -51.36 -13.50 -19.64
CA SER A 729 -52.62 -13.45 -18.83
C SER A 729 -52.50 -14.06 -17.40
N SER A 730 -52.90 -13.25 -16.40
CA SER A 730 -53.58 -13.62 -15.12
C SER A 730 -52.94 -14.48 -14.00
N ALA A 731 -52.54 -13.80 -12.90
CA ALA A 731 -53.23 -13.76 -11.59
C ALA A 731 -52.74 -14.54 -10.32
N ASP A 732 -52.75 -13.77 -9.21
CA ASP A 732 -53.07 -14.07 -7.79
C ASP A 732 -51.97 -14.34 -6.73
N ALA A 733 -52.34 -14.12 -5.46
CA ALA A 733 -51.55 -14.13 -4.22
C ALA A 733 -51.32 -15.56 -3.64
N GLY A 734 -50.57 -15.81 -2.54
CA GLY A 734 -49.71 -14.98 -1.69
C GLY A 734 -49.79 -15.39 -0.20
N ASP A 735 -48.70 -15.95 0.35
CA ASP A 735 -48.54 -16.45 1.74
C ASP A 735 -49.51 -17.63 2.14
N PRO A 736 -49.43 -18.29 3.33
CA PRO A 736 -48.35 -18.32 4.35
C PRO A 736 -47.94 -19.73 4.88
N ASP A 737 -46.79 -19.78 5.56
CA ASP A 737 -46.46 -20.36 6.90
C ASP A 737 -47.05 -21.69 7.49
N GLN A 738 -46.15 -22.42 8.19
CA GLN A 738 -46.28 -23.23 9.45
C GLN A 738 -46.94 -24.62 9.59
N SER A 739 -46.70 -25.20 10.79
CA SER A 739 -47.06 -26.51 11.40
C SER A 739 -46.26 -27.75 10.92
N GLU A 740 -45.51 -28.50 11.76
CA GLU A 740 -45.82 -29.25 13.01
C GLU A 740 -46.54 -30.60 12.74
N ASP A 741 -46.30 -31.72 13.45
CA ASP A 741 -45.31 -32.16 14.47
C ASP A 741 -45.46 -33.72 14.61
N VAL A 742 -45.21 -34.31 15.79
CA VAL A 742 -45.68 -35.63 16.30
C VAL A 742 -44.75 -36.82 15.97
N THR A 743 -43.67 -37.07 16.75
CA THR A 743 -43.58 -37.79 18.06
C THR A 743 -43.65 -39.34 17.94
N GLU A 744 -43.06 -40.22 18.78
CA GLU A 744 -42.09 -40.26 19.92
C GLU A 744 -42.03 -41.77 20.35
N LEU A 745 -41.02 -42.38 21.00
CA LEU A 745 -40.75 -42.42 22.46
C LEU A 745 -39.62 -43.46 22.77
N ASP A 746 -38.68 -43.08 23.64
CA ASP A 746 -38.16 -43.78 24.86
C ASP A 746 -37.52 -45.20 24.83
N ILE A 747 -36.27 -45.41 25.32
CA ILE A 747 -35.78 -45.66 26.73
C ILE A 747 -36.06 -47.14 27.15
N GLU A 748 -35.23 -47.93 27.86
CA GLU A 748 -34.22 -47.82 28.95
C GLU A 748 -33.14 -48.96 28.72
N GLU A 749 -31.83 -48.95 29.01
CA GLU A 749 -30.91 -48.54 30.10
C GLU A 749 -30.41 -49.71 31.01
N LEU A 750 -29.29 -49.48 31.72
CA LEU A 750 -28.60 -50.33 32.73
C LEU A 750 -27.88 -51.63 32.26
N GLY A 751 -26.64 -51.94 32.68
CA GLY A 751 -25.68 -51.11 33.44
C GLY A 751 -24.44 -51.84 34.01
N ASP A 752 -23.51 -51.01 34.52
CA ASP A 752 -22.40 -51.25 35.48
C ASP A 752 -21.03 -51.87 35.04
N ARG A 753 -19.97 -51.16 35.46
CA ARG A 753 -18.51 -51.46 35.50
C ARG A 753 -17.64 -51.51 34.23
#